data_AF-A0A3D2MBZ8-F1
#
_entry.id   AF-A0A3D2MBZ8-F1
#
_cell.length_a   1.000
_cell.length_b   1.000
_cell.length_c   1.000
_cell.angle_alpha   90.00
_cell.angle_beta   90.00
_cell.angle_gamma   90.00
#
_symmetry.space_group_name_H-M   'P 1'
#
loop_
_entity.id
_entity.type
_entity.pdbx_description
1 polymer ?
#
loop_
_entity_poly.entity_id
_entity_poly.type
_entity_poly.pdbx_seq_one_letter_code
_entity_poly.pdbx_strand_id
1 'polypeptide(L)'
;MINVYDFDKTIYDGDSSVDFYLFCLRKKPSIILLLPIMFFTYILYILGLKDKKCLKECFFSFLRKIDNIDEYIEEFWKKNTKKIKKWYLDNKKNDDIIISASPEFLLKPLEKILHVNIIASIVDKKNGKFISENCYGQEKVKRYNEFTKNKINNFYSDSYSDKPMMLEAENSYIVKNDTIEKVSIECGDIKMRKYVKVDKFLYVLGIFVLVIPICMQLFFWFKRRISVPLIIMLLIATFLVIKKYKPLKESEYKKIFNKKKIIFFIILIIVLNLMSGAGGIFQQNWDYHGRNAIFRDLINHSWPVRYDYTNLSYESSKFGNSAFLNYYFAFWLPGAYLGKIIGFKLASIFMLIWQTIFVMLFFYYVIRYMKDIKYRYFFIFIAFGGLNVIGQVIENLINGTSIMPIGTAHIDTSMGIFCMSSFVTQLFWVFNQSLPAWIAVMLYLQQKDYKTCGYFFALLVPFGPFPMIGFLYLIFCNIIFGKDLNSLINFKRFKELLTIPNFFGCISVLPIVFMYTLNESKKGIWFVTAYQNGDLANTIINYVLFVILEFLVYIVIINKKNYKQVIMCFLFFAIAPLFYIGGADLGNRSTIPLLIVMYILIIKELNNINKNNKRNYLIQKVLIFILIIASFTNCNEFYRSVEYTYLNHKNGYSNFSDSYQTFEKFKGKECDLFITNFVAKNDKQNKVLQFLLR
;
A
#
# COMPACT_ATOMS: atom_id res chain seq x y z
N MET A 1 -19.03 -8.35 -48.75
CA MET A 1 -18.43 -8.01 -47.43
C MET A 1 -19.38 -7.05 -46.75
N ILE A 2 -19.55 -7.14 -45.43
CA ILE A 2 -20.62 -6.46 -44.69
C ILE A 2 -20.04 -5.47 -43.68
N ASN A 3 -20.76 -4.38 -43.39
CA ASN A 3 -20.43 -3.48 -42.29
C ASN A 3 -21.06 -3.97 -40.98
N VAL A 4 -20.29 -3.93 -39.91
CA VAL A 4 -20.72 -4.39 -38.59
C VAL A 4 -20.53 -3.27 -37.57
N TYR A 5 -21.54 -3.04 -36.75
CA TYR A 5 -21.59 -1.92 -35.80
C TYR A 5 -21.80 -2.43 -34.39
N ASP A 6 -20.99 -1.99 -33.44
CA ASP A 6 -21.43 -1.99 -32.05
C ASP A 6 -22.58 -0.98 -31.86
N PHE A 7 -23.36 -1.15 -30.80
CA PHE A 7 -24.57 -0.36 -30.61
C PHE A 7 -24.34 0.85 -29.69
N ASP A 8 -24.12 0.57 -28.40
CA ASP A 8 -24.02 1.57 -27.35
C ASP A 8 -22.79 2.46 -27.57
N LYS A 9 -22.97 3.77 -27.45
CA LYS A 9 -21.96 4.83 -27.71
C LYS A 9 -21.35 4.85 -29.10
N THR A 10 -21.63 3.85 -29.93
CA THR A 10 -21.19 3.74 -31.32
C THR A 10 -22.24 4.37 -32.22
N ILE A 11 -23.39 3.71 -32.41
CA ILE A 11 -24.51 4.25 -33.19
C ILE A 11 -25.62 4.85 -32.31
N TYR A 12 -25.71 4.46 -31.04
CA TYR A 12 -26.61 5.06 -30.06
C TYR A 12 -25.87 6.09 -29.19
N ASP A 13 -26.46 7.27 -28.99
CA ASP A 13 -25.93 8.32 -28.12
C ASP A 13 -26.22 8.00 -26.64
N GLY A 14 -25.25 7.34 -26.02
CA GLY A 14 -25.29 6.89 -24.62
C GLY A 14 -25.20 5.37 -24.50
N ASP A 15 -25.70 4.84 -23.39
CA ASP A 15 -25.80 3.40 -23.13
C ASP A 15 -27.28 3.06 -22.98
N SER A 16 -27.79 2.24 -23.90
CA SER A 16 -29.20 1.88 -24.00
C SER A 16 -29.69 1.11 -22.78
N SER A 17 -28.86 0.26 -22.18
CA SER A 17 -29.20 -0.49 -20.96
C SER A 17 -29.34 0.45 -19.75
N VAL A 18 -28.46 1.44 -19.63
CA VAL A 18 -28.53 2.46 -18.57
C VAL A 18 -29.70 3.41 -18.79
N ASP A 19 -29.91 3.89 -20.01
CA ASP A 19 -31.04 4.76 -20.35
C ASP A 19 -32.37 4.05 -20.12
N PHE A 20 -32.46 2.77 -20.47
CA PHE A 20 -33.65 1.95 -20.21
C PHE A 20 -33.88 1.76 -18.72
N TYR A 21 -32.83 1.50 -17.93
CA TYR A 21 -32.92 1.46 -16.47
C TYR A 21 -33.43 2.79 -15.89
N LEU A 22 -32.89 3.93 -16.33
CA LEU A 22 -33.33 5.26 -15.88
C LEU A 22 -34.78 5.56 -16.29
N PHE A 23 -35.19 5.12 -17.48
CA PHE A 23 -36.57 5.21 -17.94
C PHE A 23 -37.51 4.40 -17.03
N CYS A 24 -37.16 3.14 -16.75
CA CYS A 24 -37.92 2.27 -15.86
C CYS A 24 -37.98 2.83 -14.43
N LEU A 25 -36.87 3.36 -13.91
CA LEU A 25 -36.79 3.97 -12.58
C LEU A 25 -37.71 5.18 -12.45
N ARG A 26 -37.82 6.02 -13.50
CA ARG A 26 -38.74 7.17 -13.52
C ARG A 26 -40.20 6.74 -13.48
N LYS A 27 -40.58 5.66 -14.17
CA LYS A 27 -41.95 5.11 -14.15
C LYS A 27 -42.26 4.35 -12.86
N LYS A 28 -41.29 3.60 -12.32
CA LYS A 28 -41.45 2.77 -11.12
C LYS A 28 -40.32 3.03 -10.11
N PRO A 29 -40.45 4.07 -9.26
CA PRO A 29 -39.40 4.47 -8.31
C PRO A 29 -38.95 3.39 -7.34
N SER A 30 -39.78 2.37 -7.06
CA SER A 30 -39.44 1.23 -6.19
C SER A 30 -38.21 0.43 -6.65
N ILE A 31 -37.78 0.57 -7.91
CA ILE A 31 -36.52 0.00 -8.43
C ILE A 31 -35.30 0.51 -7.65
N ILE A 32 -35.35 1.72 -7.06
CA ILE A 32 -34.24 2.31 -6.30
C ILE A 32 -33.79 1.46 -5.11
N LEU A 33 -34.66 0.59 -4.59
CA LEU A 33 -34.35 -0.31 -3.47
C LEU A 33 -33.27 -1.35 -3.82
N LEU A 34 -33.00 -1.59 -5.12
CA LEU A 34 -31.97 -2.53 -5.58
C LEU A 34 -30.58 -1.90 -5.69
N LEU A 35 -30.47 -0.57 -5.62
CA LEU A 35 -29.23 0.19 -5.83
C LEU A 35 -28.12 -0.21 -4.83
N PRO A 36 -28.38 -0.45 -3.52
CA PRO A 36 -27.36 -0.93 -2.60
C PRO A 36 -26.73 -2.27 -3.01
N ILE A 37 -27.54 -3.21 -3.51
CA ILE A 37 -27.08 -4.53 -3.95
C ILE A 37 -26.28 -4.42 -5.24
N MET A 38 -26.73 -3.59 -6.19
CA MET A 38 -25.98 -3.30 -7.42
C MET A 38 -24.62 -2.65 -7.11
N PHE A 39 -24.59 -1.69 -6.18
CA PHE A 39 -23.37 -1.01 -5.75
C PHE A 39 -22.39 -1.97 -5.07
N PHE A 40 -22.88 -2.82 -4.16
CA PHE A 40 -22.06 -3.83 -3.50
C PHE A 40 -21.49 -4.84 -4.50
N THR A 41 -22.31 -5.33 -5.43
CA THR A 41 -21.86 -6.26 -6.49
C THR A 41 -20.84 -5.61 -7.42
N TYR A 42 -20.99 -4.32 -7.72
CA TYR A 42 -20.02 -3.54 -8.49
C TYR A 42 -18.67 -3.44 -7.77
N ILE A 43 -18.67 -3.23 -6.45
CA ILE A 43 -17.45 -3.29 -5.63
C ILE A 43 -16.81 -4.67 -5.72
N LEU A 44 -17.57 -5.74 -5.53
CA LEU A 44 -17.06 -7.11 -5.64
C LEU A 44 -16.45 -7.42 -7.02
N TYR A 45 -17.07 -6.90 -8.09
CA TYR A 45 -16.52 -7.00 -9.45
C TYR A 45 -15.20 -6.22 -9.61
N ILE A 46 -15.12 -4.99 -9.09
CA ILE A 46 -13.87 -4.21 -9.09
C ILE A 46 -12.76 -4.93 -8.32
N LEU A 47 -13.13 -5.58 -7.22
CA LEU A 47 -12.23 -6.40 -6.39
C LEU A 47 -11.86 -7.74 -7.05
N GLY A 48 -12.47 -8.11 -8.18
CA GLY A 48 -12.22 -9.37 -8.89
C GLY A 48 -12.85 -10.61 -8.23
N LEU A 49 -13.73 -10.42 -7.24
CA LEU A 49 -14.43 -11.50 -6.52
C LEU A 49 -15.68 -11.99 -7.26
N LYS A 50 -16.22 -11.18 -8.17
CA LYS A 50 -17.34 -11.53 -9.05
C LYS A 50 -16.96 -11.26 -10.49
N ASP A 51 -17.48 -12.08 -11.40
CA ASP A 51 -17.28 -11.91 -12.82
C ASP A 51 -18.25 -10.87 -13.41
N LYS A 52 -18.03 -10.53 -14.69
CA LYS A 52 -18.83 -9.52 -15.39
C LYS A 52 -20.28 -9.98 -15.61
N LYS A 53 -20.50 -11.30 -15.73
CA LYS A 53 -21.83 -11.89 -15.87
C LYS A 53 -22.67 -11.64 -14.63
N CYS A 54 -22.13 -11.94 -13.44
CA CYS A 54 -22.79 -11.68 -12.17
C CYS A 54 -23.13 -10.20 -11.97
N LEU A 55 -22.23 -9.29 -12.37
CA LEU A 55 -22.52 -7.85 -12.33
C LEU A 55 -23.70 -7.48 -13.22
N LYS A 56 -23.74 -7.99 -14.46
CA LYS A 56 -24.83 -7.70 -15.40
C LYS A 56 -26.16 -8.32 -14.95
N GLU A 57 -26.17 -9.56 -14.47
CA GLU A 57 -27.37 -10.18 -13.92
C GLU A 57 -27.91 -9.41 -12.72
N CYS A 58 -27.02 -8.95 -11.82
CA CYS A 58 -27.42 -8.09 -10.71
C CYS A 58 -27.99 -6.76 -11.21
N PHE A 59 -27.37 -6.15 -12.22
CA PHE A 59 -27.87 -4.94 -12.85
C PHE A 59 -29.27 -5.14 -13.44
N PHE A 60 -29.50 -6.16 -14.27
CA PHE A 60 -30.81 -6.42 -14.88
C PHE A 60 -31.86 -7.00 -13.92
N SER A 61 -31.50 -7.29 -12.67
CA SER A 61 -32.43 -7.84 -11.70
C SER A 61 -33.61 -6.92 -11.35
N PHE A 62 -33.56 -5.65 -11.76
CA PHE A 62 -34.69 -4.71 -11.69
C PHE A 62 -35.89 -5.13 -12.54
N LEU A 63 -35.69 -5.95 -13.57
CA LEU A 63 -36.78 -6.46 -14.42
C LEU A 63 -37.83 -7.22 -13.62
N ARG A 64 -37.45 -7.84 -12.49
CA ARG A 64 -38.38 -8.51 -11.54
C ARG A 64 -39.39 -7.57 -10.90
N LYS A 65 -39.17 -6.26 -10.99
CA LYS A 65 -40.07 -5.24 -10.48
C LYS A 65 -41.00 -4.69 -11.56
N ILE A 66 -40.91 -5.14 -12.82
CA ILE A 66 -41.71 -4.61 -13.93
C ILE A 66 -42.73 -5.67 -14.34
N ASP A 67 -44.00 -5.30 -14.38
CA ASP A 67 -45.10 -6.24 -14.64
C ASP A 67 -45.28 -6.50 -16.14
N ASN A 68 -45.28 -5.44 -16.96
CA ASN A 68 -45.35 -5.52 -18.43
C ASN A 68 -44.11 -4.86 -19.07
N ILE A 69 -43.10 -5.66 -19.37
CA ILE A 69 -41.82 -5.16 -19.90
C ILE A 69 -41.93 -4.72 -21.37
N ASP A 70 -42.81 -5.35 -22.16
CA ASP A 70 -42.90 -5.10 -23.61
C ASP A 70 -43.48 -3.69 -23.88
N GLU A 71 -44.47 -3.27 -23.10
CA GLU A 71 -45.02 -1.90 -23.12
C GLU A 71 -43.96 -0.85 -22.78
N TYR A 72 -43.10 -1.13 -21.79
CA TYR A 72 -42.01 -0.22 -21.41
C TYR A 72 -40.98 -0.07 -22.53
N ILE A 73 -40.71 -1.14 -23.28
CA ILE A 73 -39.76 -1.13 -24.39
C ILE A 73 -40.32 -0.33 -25.58
N GLU A 74 -41.60 -0.51 -25.92
CA GLU A 74 -42.24 0.25 -26.99
C GLU A 74 -42.23 1.76 -26.70
N GLU A 75 -42.62 2.15 -25.49
CA GLU A 75 -42.56 3.56 -25.09
C GLU A 75 -41.15 4.12 -25.02
N PHE A 76 -40.19 3.31 -24.53
CA PHE A 76 -38.79 3.70 -24.49
C PHE A 76 -38.28 4.04 -25.89
N TRP A 77 -38.52 3.17 -26.88
CA TRP A 77 -38.06 3.44 -28.24
C TRP A 77 -38.82 4.57 -28.93
N LYS A 78 -40.13 4.75 -28.68
CA LYS A 78 -40.86 5.94 -29.15
C LYS A 78 -40.18 7.25 -28.73
N LYS A 79 -39.58 7.29 -27.55
CA LYS A 79 -38.89 8.48 -27.01
C LYS A 79 -37.41 8.58 -27.38
N ASN A 80 -36.73 7.45 -27.50
CA ASN A 80 -35.27 7.38 -27.57
C ASN A 80 -34.72 7.07 -28.98
N THR A 81 -35.54 6.79 -29.99
CA THR A 81 -35.09 6.63 -31.39
C THR A 81 -34.29 7.82 -31.90
N LYS A 82 -34.60 9.05 -31.45
CA LYS A 82 -33.84 10.27 -31.76
C LYS A 82 -32.37 10.26 -31.29
N LYS A 83 -31.99 9.32 -30.42
CA LYS A 83 -30.61 9.13 -29.96
C LYS A 83 -29.78 8.23 -30.89
N ILE A 84 -30.37 7.65 -31.93
CA ILE A 84 -29.59 7.03 -32.98
C ILE A 84 -28.85 8.14 -33.73
N LYS A 85 -27.53 8.05 -33.77
CA LYS A 85 -26.67 9.11 -34.28
C LYS A 85 -26.88 9.31 -35.77
N LYS A 86 -26.90 10.58 -36.16
CA LYS A 86 -27.18 11.00 -37.53
C LYS A 86 -26.18 10.40 -38.53
N TRP A 87 -24.89 10.34 -38.18
CA TRP A 87 -23.86 9.79 -39.07
C TRP A 87 -24.13 8.33 -39.49
N TYR A 88 -24.72 7.53 -38.60
CA TYR A 88 -25.08 6.15 -38.91
C TYR A 88 -26.28 6.12 -39.85
N LEU A 89 -27.32 6.90 -39.55
CA LEU A 89 -28.53 6.98 -40.38
C LEU A 89 -28.22 7.44 -41.81
N ASP A 90 -27.32 8.42 -41.96
CA ASP A 90 -26.93 8.98 -43.26
C ASP A 90 -26.14 7.96 -44.13
N ASN A 91 -25.51 6.95 -43.52
CA ASN A 91 -24.64 5.98 -44.20
C ASN A 91 -25.16 4.52 -44.12
N LYS A 92 -26.37 4.32 -43.57
CA LYS A 92 -26.93 3.01 -43.26
C LYS A 92 -27.15 2.19 -44.54
N LYS A 93 -26.83 0.90 -44.47
CA LYS A 93 -27.21 -0.08 -45.49
C LYS A 93 -28.17 -1.12 -44.91
N ASN A 94 -28.91 -1.80 -45.78
CA ASN A 94 -29.90 -2.80 -45.36
C ASN A 94 -29.26 -4.14 -44.97
N ASP A 95 -28.02 -4.39 -45.41
CA ASP A 95 -27.23 -5.56 -45.06
C ASP A 95 -26.33 -5.33 -43.83
N ASP A 96 -26.40 -4.14 -43.19
CA ASP A 96 -25.68 -3.84 -41.97
C ASP A 96 -26.08 -4.79 -40.82
N ILE A 97 -25.09 -5.18 -40.02
CA ILE A 97 -25.29 -6.00 -38.83
C ILE A 97 -24.90 -5.20 -37.59
N ILE A 98 -25.83 -5.06 -36.65
CA ILE A 98 -25.56 -4.49 -35.33
C ILE A 98 -25.26 -5.65 -34.38
N ILE A 99 -24.14 -5.57 -33.65
CA ILE A 99 -23.75 -6.58 -32.67
C ILE A 99 -23.43 -5.95 -31.31
N SER A 100 -24.25 -6.27 -30.29
CA SER A 100 -24.22 -5.57 -29.00
C SER A 100 -24.19 -6.49 -27.78
N ALA A 101 -23.58 -5.98 -26.71
CA ALA A 101 -23.63 -6.60 -25.39
C ALA A 101 -24.92 -6.26 -24.62
N SER A 102 -25.75 -5.35 -25.12
CA SER A 102 -27.06 -5.04 -24.54
C SER A 102 -28.07 -6.17 -24.80
N PRO A 103 -29.17 -6.26 -24.03
CA PRO A 103 -30.12 -7.36 -24.14
C PRO A 103 -30.86 -7.39 -25.47
N GLU A 104 -31.07 -8.58 -26.01
CA GLU A 104 -31.82 -8.79 -27.24
C GLU A 104 -33.26 -8.29 -27.12
N PHE A 105 -33.96 -8.59 -26.02
CA PHE A 105 -35.33 -8.13 -25.83
C PHE A 105 -35.46 -6.59 -25.94
N LEU A 106 -34.41 -5.86 -25.58
CA LEU A 106 -34.38 -4.40 -25.64
C LEU A 106 -34.12 -3.93 -27.07
N LEU A 107 -33.19 -4.56 -27.79
CA LEU A 107 -32.76 -4.08 -29.10
C LEU A 107 -33.59 -4.64 -30.27
N LYS A 108 -34.19 -5.82 -30.14
CA LYS A 108 -34.90 -6.50 -31.23
C LYS A 108 -35.98 -5.64 -31.92
N PRO A 109 -36.76 -4.79 -31.23
CA PRO A 109 -37.72 -3.89 -31.88
C PRO A 109 -37.08 -2.95 -32.92
N LEU A 110 -35.79 -2.62 -32.78
CA LEU A 110 -35.08 -1.76 -33.73
C LEU A 110 -34.83 -2.42 -35.09
N GLU A 111 -34.86 -3.76 -35.22
CA GLU A 111 -34.72 -4.41 -36.53
C GLU A 111 -35.80 -3.93 -37.51
N LYS A 112 -37.03 -3.76 -37.00
CA LYS A 112 -38.16 -3.25 -37.79
C LYS A 112 -38.05 -1.76 -38.07
N ILE A 113 -37.51 -0.97 -37.13
CA ILE A 113 -37.41 0.48 -37.24
C ILE A 113 -36.26 0.89 -38.16
N LEU A 114 -35.13 0.19 -38.09
CA LEU A 114 -33.91 0.51 -38.82
C LEU A 114 -33.73 -0.35 -40.08
N HIS A 115 -34.51 -1.41 -40.27
CA HIS A 115 -34.36 -2.37 -41.38
C HIS A 115 -32.93 -2.94 -41.46
N VAL A 116 -32.45 -3.51 -40.35
CA VAL A 116 -31.11 -4.11 -40.19
C VAL A 116 -31.19 -5.37 -39.33
N ASN A 117 -30.14 -6.17 -39.31
CA ASN A 117 -30.05 -7.37 -38.46
C ASN A 117 -29.37 -7.05 -37.12
N ILE A 118 -29.89 -7.58 -36.01
CA ILE A 118 -29.34 -7.37 -34.66
C ILE A 118 -28.94 -8.70 -34.01
N ILE A 119 -27.68 -8.76 -33.58
CA ILE A 119 -27.11 -9.83 -32.76
C ILE A 119 -26.86 -9.26 -31.35
N ALA A 120 -27.53 -9.79 -30.34
CA ALA A 120 -27.50 -9.22 -28.98
C ALA A 120 -27.40 -10.30 -27.89
N SER A 121 -27.29 -9.89 -26.62
CA SER A 121 -27.21 -10.84 -25.50
C SER A 121 -28.59 -11.41 -25.16
N ILE A 122 -28.72 -12.74 -25.06
CA ILE A 122 -30.00 -13.39 -24.73
C ILE A 122 -30.17 -13.37 -23.21
N VAL A 123 -31.07 -12.50 -22.75
CA VAL A 123 -31.37 -12.26 -21.33
C VAL A 123 -32.86 -12.52 -21.10
N ASP A 124 -33.19 -13.23 -20.02
CA ASP A 124 -34.58 -13.45 -19.62
C ASP A 124 -35.20 -12.12 -19.16
N LYS A 125 -36.18 -11.64 -19.93
CA LYS A 125 -36.87 -10.37 -19.69
C LYS A 125 -37.68 -10.34 -18.38
N LYS A 126 -37.95 -11.49 -17.74
CA LYS A 126 -38.67 -11.57 -16.46
C LYS A 126 -37.76 -11.37 -15.24
N ASN A 127 -36.51 -11.84 -15.30
CA ASN A 127 -35.64 -11.89 -14.11
C ASN A 127 -34.24 -11.29 -14.31
N GLY A 128 -33.84 -10.98 -15.54
CA GLY A 128 -32.54 -10.41 -15.87
C GLY A 128 -31.38 -11.40 -15.89
N LYS A 129 -31.64 -12.70 -15.81
CA LYS A 129 -30.61 -13.74 -15.92
C LYS A 129 -30.18 -13.94 -17.35
N PHE A 130 -28.89 -14.19 -17.54
CA PHE A 130 -28.33 -14.46 -18.86
C PHE A 130 -28.61 -15.92 -19.23
N ILE A 131 -29.40 -16.13 -20.28
CA ILE A 131 -29.73 -17.48 -20.80
C ILE A 131 -28.51 -18.07 -21.54
N SER A 132 -27.68 -17.20 -22.12
CA SER A 132 -26.45 -17.55 -22.83
C SER A 132 -25.30 -16.64 -22.42
N GLU A 133 -24.09 -16.93 -22.90
CA GLU A 133 -22.94 -16.06 -22.63
C GLU A 133 -23.16 -14.64 -23.16
N ASN A 134 -22.65 -13.65 -22.42
CA ASN A 134 -22.83 -12.24 -22.77
C ASN A 134 -22.11 -11.92 -24.09
N CYS A 135 -22.80 -11.29 -25.05
CA CYS A 135 -22.32 -10.95 -26.38
C CYS A 135 -21.21 -9.87 -26.33
N TYR A 136 -20.02 -10.27 -25.93
CA TYR A 136 -18.91 -9.38 -25.59
C TYR A 136 -17.56 -10.05 -25.88
N GLY A 137 -16.62 -9.29 -26.45
CA GLY A 137 -15.30 -9.82 -26.77
C GLY A 137 -15.39 -10.97 -27.79
N GLN A 138 -14.84 -12.14 -27.45
CA GLN A 138 -14.79 -13.30 -28.34
C GLN A 138 -16.18 -13.87 -28.67
N GLU A 139 -17.13 -13.71 -27.76
CA GLU A 139 -18.50 -14.17 -27.99
C GLU A 139 -19.18 -13.39 -29.13
N LYS A 140 -18.79 -12.12 -29.38
CA LYS A 140 -19.28 -11.38 -30.54
C LYS A 140 -18.86 -12.06 -31.85
N VAL A 141 -17.59 -12.47 -31.96
CA VAL A 141 -17.06 -13.16 -33.15
C VAL A 141 -17.75 -14.49 -33.35
N LYS A 142 -17.92 -15.27 -32.27
CA LYS A 142 -18.62 -16.56 -32.31
C LYS A 142 -20.05 -16.39 -32.85
N ARG A 143 -20.83 -15.48 -32.26
CA ARG A 143 -22.22 -15.23 -32.68
C ARG A 143 -22.32 -14.68 -34.09
N TYR A 144 -21.38 -13.82 -34.49
CA TYR A 144 -21.32 -13.33 -35.86
C TYR A 144 -21.14 -14.48 -36.85
N ASN A 145 -20.19 -15.38 -36.59
CA ASN A 145 -19.91 -16.55 -37.43
C ASN A 145 -21.05 -17.60 -37.43
N GLU A 146 -21.81 -17.70 -36.34
CA GLU A 146 -23.03 -18.52 -36.27
C GLU A 146 -24.18 -17.90 -37.09
N PHE A 147 -24.27 -16.57 -37.14
CA PHE A 147 -25.30 -15.85 -37.88
C PHE A 147 -25.00 -15.78 -39.39
N THR A 148 -23.75 -15.56 -39.78
CA THR A 148 -23.34 -15.44 -41.18
C THR A 148 -21.87 -15.82 -41.39
N LYS A 149 -21.53 -16.28 -42.61
CA LYS A 149 -20.14 -16.54 -43.03
C LYS A 149 -19.54 -15.40 -43.87
N ASN A 150 -20.25 -14.28 -43.99
CA ASN A 150 -19.80 -13.14 -44.78
C ASN A 150 -18.58 -12.47 -44.12
N LYS A 151 -17.60 -12.04 -44.93
CA LYS A 151 -16.45 -11.28 -44.42
C LYS A 151 -16.87 -9.86 -43.98
N ILE A 152 -16.28 -9.39 -42.89
CA ILE A 152 -16.50 -8.04 -42.35
C ILE A 152 -15.61 -7.04 -43.09
N ASN A 153 -16.22 -6.08 -43.78
CA ASN A 153 -15.51 -5.00 -44.46
C ASN A 153 -15.05 -3.94 -43.45
N ASN A 154 -16.02 -3.38 -42.73
CA ASN A 154 -15.79 -2.30 -41.76
C ASN A 154 -16.43 -2.68 -40.43
N PHE A 155 -15.67 -2.58 -39.35
CA PHE A 155 -16.19 -2.72 -37.99
C PHE A 155 -16.08 -1.40 -37.22
N TYR A 156 -17.18 -0.94 -36.65
CA TYR A 156 -17.27 0.31 -35.89
C TYR A 156 -17.59 0.01 -34.43
N SER A 157 -16.82 0.58 -33.50
CA SER A 157 -17.10 0.46 -32.07
C SER A 157 -16.55 1.66 -31.29
N ASP A 158 -17.15 2.02 -30.16
CA ASP A 158 -16.61 3.01 -29.24
C ASP A 158 -15.46 2.46 -28.38
N SER A 159 -15.34 1.12 -28.36
CA SER A 159 -14.58 0.42 -27.35
C SER A 159 -13.73 -0.70 -27.94
N TYR A 160 -12.46 -0.68 -27.57
CA TYR A 160 -11.54 -1.79 -27.82
C TYR A 160 -11.88 -3.09 -27.07
N SER A 161 -12.96 -3.15 -26.29
CA SER A 161 -13.49 -4.43 -25.83
C SER A 161 -13.89 -5.34 -26.98
N ASP A 162 -14.28 -4.75 -28.11
CA ASP A 162 -14.66 -5.46 -29.32
C ASP A 162 -13.47 -5.72 -30.24
N LYS A 163 -12.26 -5.65 -29.68
CA LYS A 163 -11.03 -6.01 -30.39
C LYS A 163 -11.11 -7.35 -31.13
N PRO A 164 -11.73 -8.43 -30.61
CA PRO A 164 -11.90 -9.66 -31.38
C PRO A 164 -12.60 -9.43 -32.71
N MET A 165 -13.68 -8.65 -32.75
CA MET A 165 -14.36 -8.26 -33.99
C MET A 165 -13.47 -7.37 -34.87
N MET A 166 -12.73 -6.44 -34.27
CA MET A 166 -11.82 -5.56 -35.01
C MET A 166 -10.71 -6.33 -35.73
N LEU A 167 -10.26 -7.47 -35.18
CA LEU A 167 -9.24 -8.32 -35.80
C LEU A 167 -9.79 -9.16 -36.96
N GLU A 168 -11.09 -9.47 -36.96
CA GLU A 168 -11.77 -10.19 -38.03
C GLU A 168 -12.19 -9.27 -39.20
N ALA A 169 -12.20 -7.96 -38.97
CA ALA A 169 -12.58 -6.95 -39.96
C ALA A 169 -11.39 -6.48 -40.80
N GLU A 170 -11.62 -6.25 -42.09
CA GLU A 170 -10.61 -5.68 -42.99
C GLU A 170 -10.23 -4.25 -42.59
N ASN A 171 -11.23 -3.46 -42.17
CA ASN A 171 -11.05 -2.12 -41.64
C ASN A 171 -11.76 -1.98 -40.29
N SER A 172 -11.07 -1.39 -39.31
CA SER A 172 -11.61 -1.13 -37.98
C SER A 172 -11.59 0.35 -37.64
N TYR A 173 -12.66 0.81 -37.00
CA TYR A 173 -12.89 2.20 -36.65
C TYR A 173 -13.30 2.35 -35.19
N ILE A 174 -12.70 3.31 -34.50
CA ILE A 174 -13.13 3.79 -33.19
C ILE A 174 -14.05 4.99 -33.36
N VAL A 175 -15.24 4.93 -32.77
CA VAL A 175 -16.22 6.01 -32.77
C VAL A 175 -16.15 6.76 -31.44
N LYS A 176 -15.91 8.07 -31.47
CA LYS A 176 -15.99 8.95 -30.29
C LYS A 176 -16.97 10.06 -30.58
N ASN A 177 -18.12 10.07 -29.92
CA ASN A 177 -19.23 10.97 -30.26
C ASN A 177 -19.58 10.80 -31.74
N ASP A 178 -19.36 11.81 -32.57
CA ASP A 178 -19.62 11.76 -34.02
C ASP A 178 -18.33 11.69 -34.87
N THR A 179 -17.15 11.49 -34.25
CA THR A 179 -15.89 11.32 -34.98
C THR A 179 -15.54 9.84 -35.13
N ILE A 180 -15.10 9.47 -36.34
CA ILE A 180 -14.74 8.09 -36.71
C ILE A 180 -13.24 8.06 -37.04
N GLU A 181 -12.46 7.32 -36.25
CA GLU A 181 -11.01 7.19 -36.40
C GLU A 181 -10.65 5.76 -36.84
N LYS A 182 -9.98 5.59 -37.99
CA LYS A 182 -9.46 4.27 -38.41
C LYS A 182 -8.34 3.83 -37.47
N VAL A 183 -8.36 2.57 -37.02
CA VAL A 183 -7.37 2.02 -36.08
C VAL A 183 -6.70 0.78 -36.64
N SER A 184 -5.37 0.71 -36.51
CA SER A 184 -4.60 -0.52 -36.65
C SER A 184 -4.41 -1.13 -35.26
N ILE A 185 -4.68 -2.42 -35.12
CA ILE A 185 -4.68 -3.09 -33.82
C ILE A 185 -3.65 -4.21 -33.82
N GLU A 186 -2.52 -3.98 -33.13
CA GLU A 186 -1.49 -4.99 -32.95
C GLU A 186 -1.66 -5.76 -31.63
N CYS A 187 -1.06 -6.96 -31.53
CA CYS A 187 -1.10 -7.78 -30.33
C CYS A 187 -0.34 -7.14 -29.12
N GLY A 188 0.56 -6.18 -29.39
CA GLY A 188 1.33 -5.43 -28.37
C GLY A 188 0.47 -4.60 -27.42
N ASP A 189 -0.58 -3.94 -27.93
CA ASP A 189 -1.44 -3.04 -27.16
C ASP A 189 -2.22 -3.73 -26.04
N ILE A 190 -2.51 -5.04 -26.17
CA ILE A 190 -3.30 -5.79 -25.18
C ILE A 190 -2.47 -6.07 -23.93
N LYS A 191 -1.25 -6.61 -24.13
CA LYS A 191 -0.34 -6.90 -23.02
C LYS A 191 -0.03 -5.63 -22.25
N MET A 192 0.10 -4.51 -22.97
CA MET A 192 0.29 -3.20 -22.38
C MET A 192 -0.84 -2.76 -21.46
N ARG A 193 -2.10 -2.90 -21.88
CA ARG A 193 -3.25 -2.55 -21.03
C ARG A 193 -3.33 -3.42 -19.78
N LYS A 194 -3.00 -4.71 -19.88
CA LYS A 194 -2.93 -5.61 -18.71
C LYS A 194 -1.88 -5.15 -17.72
N TYR A 195 -0.67 -4.81 -18.18
CA TYR A 195 0.40 -4.30 -17.31
C TYR A 195 0.02 -2.99 -16.62
N VAL A 196 -0.58 -2.04 -17.34
CA VAL A 196 -1.04 -0.77 -16.76
C VAL A 196 -2.12 -1.01 -15.71
N LYS A 197 -3.07 -1.93 -15.94
CA LYS A 197 -4.12 -2.25 -14.98
C LYS A 197 -3.52 -2.82 -13.69
N VAL A 198 -2.59 -3.76 -13.80
CA VAL A 198 -1.91 -4.37 -12.64
C VAL A 198 -1.03 -3.34 -11.91
N ASP A 199 -0.26 -2.52 -12.63
CA ASP A 199 0.57 -1.47 -12.02
C ASP A 199 -0.31 -0.47 -11.27
N LYS A 200 -1.37 0.03 -11.90
CA LYS A 200 -2.30 0.96 -11.24
C LYS A 200 -2.94 0.33 -10.02
N PHE A 201 -3.33 -0.93 -10.08
CA PHE A 201 -3.86 -1.65 -8.92
C PHE A 201 -2.84 -1.71 -7.77
N LEU A 202 -1.60 -2.13 -8.04
CA LEU A 202 -0.55 -2.21 -7.02
C LEU A 202 -0.17 -0.83 -6.47
N TYR A 203 -0.13 0.21 -7.31
CA TYR A 203 0.06 1.60 -6.88
C TYR A 203 -1.04 2.06 -5.92
N VAL A 204 -2.30 1.78 -6.26
CA VAL A 204 -3.46 2.13 -5.43
C VAL A 204 -3.50 1.31 -4.14
N LEU A 205 -3.14 0.03 -4.21
CA LEU A 205 -3.11 -0.86 -3.05
C LEU A 205 -2.15 -0.36 -1.97
N GLY A 206 -0.94 0.09 -2.30
CA GLY A 206 -0.01 0.66 -1.32
C GLY A 206 -0.48 1.96 -0.67
N ILE A 207 -1.36 2.72 -1.34
CA ILE A 207 -2.02 3.86 -0.69
C ILE A 207 -3.09 3.36 0.29
N PHE A 208 -3.92 2.40 -0.11
CA PHE A 208 -5.01 1.91 0.73
C PHE A 208 -4.56 1.15 1.96
N VAL A 209 -3.45 0.40 1.92
CA VAL A 209 -2.90 -0.26 3.12
C VAL A 209 -2.49 0.73 4.20
N LEU A 210 -2.21 1.99 3.83
CA LEU A 210 -1.96 3.09 4.76
C LEU A 210 -3.24 3.85 5.14
N VAL A 211 -4.10 4.17 4.17
CA VAL A 211 -5.30 4.98 4.40
C VAL A 211 -6.36 4.26 5.24
N ILE A 212 -6.59 2.96 5.02
CA ILE A 212 -7.64 2.20 5.70
C ILE A 212 -7.46 2.22 7.23
N PRO A 213 -6.28 1.87 7.78
CA PRO A 213 -6.06 1.94 9.22
C PRO A 213 -6.27 3.34 9.82
N ILE A 214 -5.89 4.39 9.08
CA ILE A 214 -6.07 5.79 9.53
C ILE A 214 -7.56 6.12 9.61
N CYS A 215 -8.34 5.76 8.58
CA CYS A 215 -9.79 5.95 8.60
C CYS A 215 -10.44 5.19 9.76
N MET A 216 -9.99 3.96 10.05
CA MET A 216 -10.46 3.19 11.19
C MET A 216 -10.15 3.90 12.51
N GLN A 217 -8.90 4.34 12.71
CA GLN A 217 -8.51 5.05 13.93
C GLN A 217 -9.34 6.32 14.12
N LEU A 218 -9.46 7.14 13.08
CA LEU A 218 -10.29 8.36 13.11
C LEU A 218 -11.74 8.03 13.49
N PHE A 219 -12.35 7.04 12.83
CA PHE A 219 -13.76 6.70 13.03
C PHE A 219 -14.06 6.16 14.43
N PHE A 220 -13.17 5.33 14.98
CA PHE A 220 -13.43 4.61 16.22
C PHE A 220 -12.93 5.34 17.48
N TRP A 221 -11.82 6.10 17.41
CA TRP A 221 -11.26 6.80 18.58
C TRP A 221 -11.80 8.22 18.76
N PHE A 222 -12.22 8.90 17.69
CA PHE A 222 -12.59 10.32 17.75
C PHE A 222 -14.09 10.54 17.57
N LYS A 223 -14.61 11.61 18.17
CA LYS A 223 -16.04 11.99 18.06
C LYS A 223 -16.45 12.20 16.61
N ARG A 224 -17.69 11.80 16.25
CA ARG A 224 -18.21 11.81 14.87
C ARG A 224 -18.14 13.17 14.18
N ARG A 225 -18.42 14.23 14.93
CA ARG A 225 -18.32 15.63 14.45
C ARG A 225 -16.91 16.03 13.99
N ILE A 226 -15.89 15.32 14.45
CA ILE A 226 -14.48 15.54 14.09
C ILE A 226 -14.04 14.50 13.05
N SER A 227 -14.32 13.21 13.29
CA SER A 227 -13.81 12.14 12.45
C SER A 227 -14.42 12.11 11.05
N VAL A 228 -15.72 12.39 10.88
CA VAL A 228 -16.37 12.34 9.56
C VAL A 228 -15.77 13.39 8.59
N PRO A 229 -15.65 14.69 8.94
CA PRO A 229 -14.99 15.66 8.08
C PRO A 229 -13.55 15.29 7.72
N LEU A 230 -12.76 14.83 8.69
CA LEU A 230 -11.34 14.48 8.46
C LEU A 230 -11.17 13.24 7.56
N ILE A 231 -12.05 12.25 7.71
CA ILE A 231 -12.10 11.10 6.80
C ILE A 231 -12.45 11.56 5.39
N ILE A 232 -13.45 12.42 5.22
CA ILE A 232 -13.82 12.96 3.89
C ILE A 232 -12.63 13.72 3.27
N MET A 233 -11.95 14.56 4.04
CA MET A 233 -10.75 15.28 3.59
C MET A 233 -9.65 14.32 3.14
N LEU A 234 -9.35 13.28 3.94
CA LEU A 234 -8.37 12.27 3.60
C LEU A 234 -8.74 11.50 2.31
N LEU A 235 -10.01 11.15 2.13
CA LEU A 235 -10.48 10.44 0.93
C LEU A 235 -10.44 11.33 -0.32
N ILE A 236 -10.75 12.63 -0.20
CA ILE A 236 -10.59 13.60 -1.30
C ILE A 236 -9.11 13.71 -1.69
N ALA A 237 -8.22 13.87 -0.70
CA ALA A 237 -6.78 13.91 -0.95
C ALA A 237 -6.30 12.62 -1.65
N THR A 238 -6.73 11.47 -1.14
CA THR A 238 -6.42 10.14 -1.69
C THR A 238 -6.83 10.04 -3.16
N PHE A 239 -8.07 10.42 -3.49
CA PHE A 239 -8.60 10.40 -4.85
C PHE A 239 -7.77 11.27 -5.81
N LEU A 240 -7.39 12.48 -5.37
CA LEU A 240 -6.57 13.39 -6.16
C LEU A 240 -5.14 12.85 -6.37
N VAL A 241 -4.57 12.15 -5.38
CA VAL A 241 -3.25 11.49 -5.52
C VAL A 241 -3.33 10.33 -6.50
N ILE A 242 -4.36 9.48 -6.41
CA ILE A 242 -4.56 8.36 -7.33
C ILE A 242 -4.71 8.84 -8.78
N LYS A 243 -5.37 9.98 -9.00
CA LYS A 243 -5.48 10.61 -10.33
C LYS A 243 -4.13 11.01 -10.94
N LYS A 244 -3.09 11.22 -10.13
CA LYS A 244 -1.74 11.55 -10.59
C LYS A 244 -0.91 10.34 -11.01
N TYR A 245 -1.45 9.13 -10.91
CA TYR A 245 -0.78 7.92 -11.39
C TYR A 245 -0.30 8.09 -12.84
N LYS A 246 0.97 7.75 -13.09
CA LYS A 246 1.60 7.80 -14.42
C LYS A 246 2.08 6.41 -14.82
N PRO A 247 1.60 5.85 -15.95
CA PRO A 247 2.05 4.56 -16.43
C PRO A 247 3.52 4.61 -16.86
N LEU A 248 4.20 3.46 -16.76
CA LEU A 248 5.53 3.25 -17.34
C LEU A 248 5.44 3.02 -18.86
N LYS A 249 6.61 3.05 -19.53
CA LYS A 249 6.71 2.69 -20.95
C LYS A 249 6.58 1.18 -21.14
N GLU A 250 6.22 0.75 -22.35
CA GLU A 250 6.09 -0.68 -22.66
C GLU A 250 7.34 -1.50 -22.41
N SER A 251 8.48 -0.99 -22.85
CA SER A 251 9.78 -1.64 -22.66
C SER A 251 10.14 -1.78 -21.18
N GLU A 252 9.68 -0.85 -20.33
CA GLU A 252 9.86 -0.90 -18.87
C GLU A 252 8.92 -1.95 -18.25
N TYR A 253 7.64 -2.00 -18.68
CA TYR A 253 6.70 -3.03 -18.20
C TYR A 253 7.14 -4.46 -18.51
N LYS A 254 7.63 -4.70 -19.74
CA LYS A 254 8.16 -6.01 -20.14
C LYS A 254 9.33 -6.46 -19.26
N LYS A 255 10.14 -5.53 -18.75
CA LYS A 255 11.22 -5.83 -17.80
C LYS A 255 10.66 -6.18 -16.42
N ILE A 256 9.84 -5.31 -15.82
CA ILE A 256 9.39 -5.49 -14.44
C ILE A 256 8.46 -6.69 -14.25
N PHE A 257 7.60 -6.99 -15.24
CA PHE A 257 6.65 -8.10 -15.16
C PHE A 257 7.23 -9.44 -15.64
N ASN A 258 8.47 -9.73 -15.24
CA ASN A 258 9.10 -11.02 -15.49
C ASN A 258 8.56 -12.08 -14.51
N LYS A 259 7.73 -13.01 -15.02
CA LYS A 259 7.03 -14.03 -14.21
C LYS A 259 7.98 -14.87 -13.33
N LYS A 260 9.11 -15.35 -13.87
CA LYS A 260 10.06 -16.20 -13.11
C LYS A 260 10.64 -15.45 -11.92
N LYS A 261 11.10 -14.22 -12.14
CA LYS A 261 11.65 -13.37 -11.08
C LYS A 261 10.59 -12.96 -10.06
N ILE A 262 9.37 -12.64 -10.49
CA ILE A 262 8.27 -12.32 -9.57
C ILE A 262 7.97 -13.51 -8.64
N ILE A 263 7.84 -14.73 -9.19
CA ILE A 263 7.60 -15.93 -8.38
C ILE A 263 8.73 -16.14 -7.37
N PHE A 264 9.99 -15.97 -7.80
CA PHE A 264 11.14 -16.05 -6.90
C PHE A 264 11.06 -15.05 -5.74
N PHE A 265 10.77 -13.78 -6.03
CA PHE A 265 10.59 -12.76 -4.99
C PHE A 265 9.43 -13.11 -4.04
N ILE A 266 8.30 -13.59 -4.56
CA ILE A 266 7.15 -14.00 -3.74
C ILE A 266 7.55 -15.10 -2.75
N ILE A 267 8.24 -16.15 -3.21
CA ILE A 267 8.68 -17.26 -2.36
C ILE A 267 9.62 -16.76 -1.27
N LEU A 268 10.64 -15.98 -1.63
CA LEU A 268 11.60 -15.45 -0.65
C LEU A 268 10.97 -14.50 0.36
N ILE A 269 10.03 -13.66 -0.07
CA ILE A 269 9.31 -12.76 0.81
C ILE A 269 8.43 -13.55 1.80
N ILE A 270 7.76 -14.61 1.36
CA ILE A 270 6.97 -15.47 2.25
C ILE A 270 7.86 -16.12 3.30
N VAL A 271 8.98 -16.75 2.88
CA VAL A 271 9.94 -17.37 3.81
C VAL A 271 10.46 -16.35 4.82
N LEU A 272 10.88 -15.18 4.35
CA LEU A 272 11.39 -14.11 5.20
C LEU A 272 10.37 -13.65 6.25
N ASN A 273 9.09 -13.48 5.86
CA ASN A 273 8.04 -13.06 6.80
C ASN A 273 7.63 -14.16 7.77
N LEU A 274 7.68 -15.44 7.37
CA LEU A 274 7.49 -16.55 8.29
C LEU A 274 8.56 -16.53 9.39
N MET A 275 9.82 -16.33 9.00
CA MET A 275 10.95 -16.27 9.94
C MET A 275 10.94 -15.04 10.85
N SER A 276 10.14 -14.00 10.57
CA SER A 276 10.08 -12.79 11.41
C SER A 276 9.27 -12.96 12.70
N GLY A 277 8.72 -14.15 12.95
CA GLY A 277 7.81 -14.43 14.07
C GLY A 277 6.37 -13.93 13.85
N ALA A 278 6.07 -13.30 12.71
CA ALA A 278 4.73 -12.83 12.42
C ALA A 278 3.74 -14.01 12.37
N GLY A 279 2.62 -13.87 13.08
CA GLY A 279 1.63 -14.95 13.22
C GLY A 279 1.99 -16.05 14.22
N GLY A 280 3.17 -16.00 14.86
CA GLY A 280 3.58 -16.98 15.87
C GLY A 280 3.87 -18.37 15.31
N ILE A 281 4.20 -18.45 14.01
CA ILE A 281 4.63 -19.71 13.36
C ILE A 281 6.09 -20.00 13.71
N PHE A 282 6.97 -19.02 13.52
CA PHE A 282 8.32 -19.01 14.08
C PHE A 282 8.34 -18.21 15.38
N GLN A 283 9.41 -18.38 16.16
CA GLN A 283 9.62 -17.68 17.41
C GLN A 283 9.51 -16.16 17.23
N GLN A 284 8.76 -15.54 18.13
CA GLN A 284 8.65 -14.10 18.22
C GLN A 284 9.77 -13.52 19.10
N ASN A 285 10.43 -12.47 18.61
CA ASN A 285 11.39 -11.71 19.41
C ASN A 285 10.75 -11.05 20.62
N TRP A 286 11.56 -10.70 21.63
CA TRP A 286 11.09 -10.14 22.92
C TRP A 286 10.13 -8.95 22.77
N ASP A 287 10.36 -8.11 21.77
CA ASP A 287 9.53 -6.96 21.41
C ASP A 287 8.05 -7.31 21.15
N TYR A 288 7.75 -8.56 20.79
CA TYR A 288 6.38 -9.02 20.62
C TYR A 288 5.59 -9.09 21.92
N HIS A 289 6.21 -9.13 23.10
CA HIS A 289 5.48 -9.08 24.38
C HIS A 289 4.57 -7.84 24.43
N GLY A 290 5.11 -6.66 24.11
CA GLY A 290 4.33 -5.42 24.00
C GLY A 290 3.36 -5.43 22.83
N ARG A 291 3.77 -5.93 21.66
CA ARG A 291 2.95 -5.88 20.43
C ARG A 291 1.75 -6.82 20.51
N ASN A 292 1.91 -7.99 21.12
CA ASN A 292 0.83 -8.93 21.37
C ASN A 292 -0.14 -8.40 22.43
N ALA A 293 0.34 -7.72 23.47
CA ALA A 293 -0.53 -7.02 24.42
C ALA A 293 -1.35 -5.91 23.73
N ILE A 294 -0.73 -5.05 22.91
CA ILE A 294 -1.44 -4.05 22.09
C ILE A 294 -2.51 -4.75 21.24
N PHE A 295 -2.11 -5.78 20.50
CA PHE A 295 -3.00 -6.46 19.57
C PHE A 295 -4.17 -7.15 20.28
N ARG A 296 -3.91 -7.78 21.43
CA ARG A 296 -4.91 -8.43 22.26
C ARG A 296 -5.87 -7.43 22.87
N ASP A 297 -5.38 -6.31 23.40
CA ASP A 297 -6.24 -5.30 24.00
C ASP A 297 -7.12 -4.63 22.94
N LEU A 298 -6.60 -4.41 21.73
CA LEU A 298 -7.40 -3.98 20.58
C LEU A 298 -8.49 -4.99 20.20
N ILE A 299 -8.26 -6.29 20.36
CA ILE A 299 -9.26 -7.33 20.08
C ILE A 299 -10.30 -7.38 21.21
N ASN A 300 -9.87 -7.47 22.46
CA ASN A 300 -10.73 -7.81 23.59
C ASN A 300 -11.52 -6.63 24.16
N HIS A 301 -11.01 -5.39 24.07
CA HIS A 301 -11.71 -4.21 24.61
C HIS A 301 -12.55 -3.50 23.55
N SER A 302 -13.57 -2.76 23.98
CA SER A 302 -14.30 -1.84 23.12
C SER A 302 -13.37 -0.74 22.57
N TRP A 303 -13.74 -0.14 21.44
CA TRP A 303 -12.98 0.97 20.84
C TRP A 303 -13.66 2.32 21.13
N PRO A 304 -12.93 3.33 21.63
CA PRO A 304 -11.49 3.32 21.95
C PRO A 304 -11.15 2.44 23.17
N VAL A 305 -9.96 1.83 23.16
CA VAL A 305 -9.49 0.97 24.25
C VAL A 305 -9.25 1.80 25.51
N ARG A 306 -10.04 1.53 26.55
CA ARG A 306 -9.97 2.16 27.87
C ARG A 306 -9.76 1.09 28.93
N TYR A 307 -9.01 1.44 29.97
CA TYR A 307 -8.74 0.59 31.12
C TYR A 307 -9.38 1.18 32.37
N ASP A 308 -10.03 0.33 33.16
CA ASP A 308 -10.62 0.69 34.45
C ASP A 308 -9.70 0.21 35.57
N TYR A 309 -9.15 1.16 36.33
CA TYR A 309 -8.23 0.90 37.43
C TYR A 309 -8.87 1.13 38.80
N THR A 310 -10.18 1.39 38.88
CA THR A 310 -10.88 1.67 40.15
C THR A 310 -10.60 0.65 41.25
N ASN A 311 -10.53 -0.63 40.89
CA ASN A 311 -10.29 -1.75 41.81
C ASN A 311 -8.83 -2.24 41.82
N LEU A 312 -7.90 -1.50 41.21
CA LEU A 312 -6.49 -1.87 41.06
C LEU A 312 -5.60 -0.81 41.71
N SER A 313 -5.32 -0.97 43.00
CA SER A 313 -4.63 0.06 43.81
C SER A 313 -3.26 0.47 43.26
N TYR A 314 -2.50 -0.47 42.70
CA TYR A 314 -1.19 -0.19 42.13
C TYR A 314 -1.30 0.61 40.82
N GLU A 315 -2.09 0.12 39.86
CA GLU A 315 -2.33 0.76 38.57
C GLU A 315 -2.97 2.14 38.73
N SER A 316 -3.93 2.26 39.65
CA SER A 316 -4.59 3.52 40.00
C SER A 316 -3.62 4.54 40.59
N SER A 317 -2.56 4.12 41.27
CA SER A 317 -1.56 5.06 41.79
C SER A 317 -0.76 5.74 40.67
N LYS A 318 -0.57 5.07 39.52
CA LYS A 318 0.14 5.64 38.36
C LYS A 318 -0.76 6.48 37.44
N PHE A 319 -1.95 6.00 37.11
CA PHE A 319 -2.81 6.62 36.09
C PHE A 319 -4.14 7.17 36.64
N GLY A 320 -4.44 7.00 37.93
CA GLY A 320 -5.76 7.24 38.49
C GLY A 320 -6.76 6.16 38.07
N ASN A 321 -8.04 6.37 38.38
CA ASN A 321 -9.10 5.36 38.20
C ASN A 321 -9.36 4.94 36.75
N SER A 322 -8.87 5.68 35.74
CA SER A 322 -9.09 5.30 34.34
C SER A 322 -7.96 5.78 33.43
N ALA A 323 -7.65 4.95 32.44
CA ALA A 323 -6.64 5.25 31.42
C ALA A 323 -7.11 4.79 30.03
N PHE A 324 -6.32 5.08 29.00
CA PHE A 324 -6.60 4.60 27.65
C PHE A 324 -5.31 4.22 26.91
N LEU A 325 -5.44 3.31 25.95
CA LEU A 325 -4.31 2.90 25.09
C LEU A 325 -3.91 4.09 24.21
N ASN A 326 -2.68 4.55 24.38
CA ASN A 326 -2.09 5.64 23.61
C ASN A 326 -0.74 5.22 23.03
N TYR A 327 -0.78 4.66 21.82
CA TYR A 327 0.39 4.21 21.09
C TYR A 327 0.12 4.33 19.58
N TYR A 328 1.16 4.26 18.76
CA TYR A 328 1.02 4.25 17.30
C TYR A 328 0.54 2.90 16.76
N PHE A 329 -0.70 2.54 17.14
CA PHE A 329 -1.26 1.21 16.93
C PHE A 329 -2.01 1.03 15.60
N ALA A 330 -1.97 2.01 14.69
CA ALA A 330 -2.71 1.97 13.43
C ALA A 330 -2.44 0.68 12.64
N PHE A 331 -1.19 0.21 12.60
CA PHE A 331 -0.79 -1.00 11.87
C PHE A 331 -1.66 -2.24 12.20
N TRP A 332 -2.08 -2.38 13.46
CA TRP A 332 -2.83 -3.54 13.92
C TRP A 332 -4.34 -3.45 13.72
N LEU A 333 -4.90 -2.28 13.43
CA LEU A 333 -6.35 -2.05 13.41
C LEU A 333 -7.11 -2.98 12.45
N PRO A 334 -6.68 -3.20 11.19
CA PRO A 334 -7.36 -4.13 10.30
C PRO A 334 -7.43 -5.56 10.87
N GLY A 335 -6.31 -6.04 11.41
CA GLY A 335 -6.24 -7.38 12.01
C GLY A 335 -7.04 -7.47 13.31
N ALA A 336 -7.03 -6.43 14.13
CA ALA A 336 -7.76 -6.43 15.40
C ALA A 336 -9.27 -6.36 15.18
N TYR A 337 -9.73 -5.65 14.14
CA TYR A 337 -11.14 -5.65 13.75
C TYR A 337 -11.61 -7.06 13.36
N LEU A 338 -10.82 -7.79 12.57
CA LEU A 338 -11.10 -9.19 12.26
C LEU A 338 -11.03 -10.06 13.52
N GLY A 339 -10.03 -9.83 14.38
CA GLY A 339 -9.81 -10.58 15.62
C GLY A 339 -10.95 -10.45 16.62
N LYS A 340 -11.74 -9.36 16.59
CA LYS A 340 -12.99 -9.25 17.37
C LYS A 340 -14.02 -10.35 17.01
N ILE A 341 -13.92 -10.92 15.81
CA ILE A 341 -14.83 -11.96 15.31
C ILE A 341 -14.17 -13.34 15.43
N ILE A 342 -12.89 -13.45 15.06
CA ILE A 342 -12.20 -14.74 14.89
C ILE A 342 -11.18 -15.07 16.00
N GLY A 343 -11.01 -14.18 16.98
CA GLY A 343 -10.07 -14.32 18.09
C GLY A 343 -8.61 -14.03 17.73
N PHE A 344 -7.76 -13.98 18.77
CA PHE A 344 -6.35 -13.59 18.68
C PHE A 344 -5.54 -14.46 17.71
N LYS A 345 -5.62 -15.79 17.81
CA LYS A 345 -4.76 -16.72 17.05
C LYS A 345 -4.95 -16.59 15.53
N LEU A 346 -6.19 -16.58 15.04
CA LEU A 346 -6.48 -16.39 13.61
C LEU A 346 -6.16 -14.96 13.16
N ALA A 347 -6.39 -13.97 14.01
CA ALA A 347 -5.99 -12.59 13.73
C ALA A 347 -4.47 -12.43 13.63
N SER A 348 -3.68 -13.16 14.40
CA SER A 348 -2.21 -13.18 14.28
C SER A 348 -1.77 -13.75 12.93
N ILE A 349 -2.41 -14.79 12.42
CA ILE A 349 -2.16 -15.30 11.05
C ILE A 349 -2.54 -14.25 10.00
N PHE A 350 -3.63 -13.52 10.19
CA PHE A 350 -3.94 -12.38 9.33
C PHE A 350 -2.83 -11.32 9.36
N MET A 351 -2.25 -11.02 10.53
CA MET A 351 -1.13 -10.07 10.64
C MET A 351 0.10 -10.52 9.86
N LEU A 352 0.39 -11.83 9.77
CA LEU A 352 1.44 -12.35 8.89
C LEU A 352 1.15 -12.06 7.40
N ILE A 353 -0.09 -12.29 6.96
CA ILE A 353 -0.51 -11.98 5.57
C ILE A 353 -0.41 -10.48 5.31
N TRP A 354 -0.89 -9.67 6.26
CA TRP A 354 -0.83 -8.22 6.21
C TRP A 354 0.62 -7.72 6.08
N GLN A 355 1.52 -8.21 6.91
CA GLN A 355 2.95 -7.90 6.85
C GLN A 355 3.56 -8.29 5.49
N THR A 356 3.24 -9.49 5.01
CA THR A 356 3.72 -10.01 3.73
C THR A 356 3.29 -9.10 2.56
N ILE A 357 2.06 -8.57 2.57
CA ILE A 357 1.57 -7.63 1.57
C ILE A 357 2.43 -6.35 1.56
N PHE A 358 2.79 -5.79 2.72
CA PHE A 358 3.67 -4.62 2.79
C PHE A 358 5.04 -4.90 2.18
N VAL A 359 5.67 -6.04 2.51
CA VAL A 359 6.99 -6.38 1.96
C VAL A 359 6.91 -6.61 0.44
N MET A 360 5.86 -7.26 -0.05
CA MET A 360 5.62 -7.42 -1.49
C MET A 360 5.46 -6.07 -2.20
N LEU A 361 4.68 -5.15 -1.62
CA LEU A 361 4.49 -3.81 -2.17
C LEU A 361 5.77 -2.98 -2.14
N PHE A 362 6.59 -3.10 -1.09
CA PHE A 362 7.89 -2.44 -1.03
C PHE A 362 8.80 -2.88 -2.18
N PHE A 363 9.00 -4.20 -2.35
CA PHE A 363 9.81 -4.71 -3.45
C PHE A 363 9.22 -4.34 -4.82
N TYR A 364 7.90 -4.38 -4.95
CA TYR A 364 7.22 -3.89 -6.14
C TYR A 364 7.58 -2.43 -6.45
N TYR A 365 7.52 -1.54 -5.47
CA TYR A 365 7.87 -0.13 -5.69
C TYR A 365 9.36 0.10 -5.93
N VAL A 366 10.24 -0.70 -5.34
CA VAL A 366 11.68 -0.69 -5.65
C VAL A 366 11.90 -1.08 -7.11
N ILE A 367 11.31 -2.20 -7.56
CA ILE A 367 11.36 -2.68 -8.94
C ILE A 367 10.79 -1.63 -9.91
N ARG A 368 9.65 -1.03 -9.56
CA ARG A 368 8.99 0.02 -10.35
C ARG A 368 9.85 1.28 -10.46
N TYR A 369 10.47 1.71 -9.36
CA TYR A 369 11.36 2.86 -9.31
C TYR A 369 12.65 2.61 -10.13
N MET A 370 13.22 1.40 -10.01
CA MET A 370 14.39 0.97 -10.78
C MET A 370 14.09 0.62 -12.24
N LYS A 371 12.80 0.45 -12.58
CA LYS A 371 12.29 0.07 -13.92
C LYS A 371 12.88 -1.23 -14.46
N ASP A 372 13.29 -2.11 -13.55
CA ASP A 372 13.89 -3.40 -13.83
C ASP A 372 13.69 -4.31 -12.62
N ILE A 373 13.83 -5.62 -12.81
CA ILE A 373 13.73 -6.62 -11.75
C ILE A 373 14.99 -7.49 -11.78
N LYS A 374 15.75 -7.49 -10.68
CA LYS A 374 16.98 -8.28 -10.53
C LYS A 374 17.04 -8.93 -9.16
N TYR A 375 17.51 -10.18 -9.10
CA TYR A 375 17.68 -10.93 -7.86
C TYR A 375 18.53 -10.19 -6.82
N ARG A 376 19.54 -9.42 -7.28
CA ARG A 376 20.41 -8.63 -6.41
C ARG A 376 19.67 -7.61 -5.54
N TYR A 377 18.47 -7.15 -5.91
CA TYR A 377 17.72 -6.22 -5.06
C TYR A 377 17.37 -6.89 -3.73
N PHE A 378 16.90 -8.16 -3.78
CA PHE A 378 16.63 -8.94 -2.59
C PHE A 378 17.89 -9.23 -1.78
N PHE A 379 18.97 -9.67 -2.43
CA PHE A 379 20.21 -9.98 -1.70
C PHE A 379 20.87 -8.74 -1.08
N ILE A 380 20.83 -7.58 -1.73
CA ILE A 380 21.29 -6.32 -1.13
C ILE A 380 20.39 -5.96 0.05
N PHE A 381 19.07 -6.15 -0.05
CA PHE A 381 18.15 -5.90 1.07
C PHE A 381 18.48 -6.77 2.30
N ILE A 382 18.84 -8.04 2.09
CA ILE A 382 19.27 -8.94 3.17
C ILE A 382 20.68 -8.59 3.69
N ALA A 383 21.58 -8.12 2.83
CA ALA A 383 22.97 -7.88 3.20
C ALA A 383 23.23 -6.48 3.79
N PHE A 384 22.38 -5.51 3.48
CA PHE A 384 22.56 -4.12 3.89
C PHE A 384 22.31 -3.93 5.40
N GLY A 385 23.29 -3.31 6.07
CA GLY A 385 23.30 -3.00 7.51
C GLY A 385 24.68 -2.54 7.96
N GLY A 386 24.87 -2.29 9.25
CA GLY A 386 26.18 -2.01 9.82
C GLY A 386 27.09 -3.24 9.96
N LEU A 387 28.38 -2.99 10.14
CA LEU A 387 29.38 -4.01 10.46
C LEU A 387 29.33 -4.41 11.95
N ASN A 388 28.13 -4.69 12.46
CA ASN A 388 27.83 -4.84 13.89
C ASN A 388 28.56 -6.06 14.50
N VAL A 389 28.83 -7.10 13.72
CA VAL A 389 29.68 -8.22 14.16
C VAL A 389 31.09 -7.78 14.52
N ILE A 390 31.68 -6.83 13.77
CA ILE A 390 32.98 -6.25 14.10
C ILE A 390 32.87 -5.38 15.35
N GLY A 391 31.80 -4.58 15.45
CA GLY A 391 31.48 -3.78 16.64
C GLY A 391 31.46 -4.63 17.91
N GLN A 392 30.73 -5.75 17.88
CA GLN A 392 30.61 -6.66 19.01
C GLN A 392 31.95 -7.26 19.43
N VAL A 393 32.80 -7.63 18.47
CA VAL A 393 34.14 -8.16 18.78
C VAL A 393 35.00 -7.10 19.44
N ILE A 394 34.98 -5.86 18.93
CA ILE A 394 35.72 -4.74 19.51
C ILE A 394 35.22 -4.42 20.92
N GLU A 395 33.90 -4.32 21.12
CA GLU A 395 33.28 -4.05 22.41
C GLU A 395 33.63 -5.14 23.44
N ASN A 396 33.61 -6.41 23.03
CA ASN A 396 33.99 -7.53 23.90
C ASN A 396 35.47 -7.47 24.30
N LEU A 397 36.36 -7.10 23.37
CA LEU A 397 37.78 -6.91 23.66
C LEU A 397 38.03 -5.75 24.62
N ILE A 398 37.29 -4.64 24.47
CA ILE A 398 37.39 -3.48 25.36
C ILE A 398 36.91 -3.83 26.78
N ASN A 399 35.80 -4.56 26.89
CA ASN A 399 35.17 -4.89 28.17
C ASN A 399 35.70 -6.18 28.81
N GLY A 400 36.59 -6.92 28.15
CA GLY A 400 37.13 -8.20 28.62
C GLY A 400 36.10 -9.32 28.68
N THR A 401 35.01 -9.24 27.90
CA THR A 401 33.96 -10.26 27.85
C THR A 401 34.25 -11.33 26.78
N SER A 402 33.82 -12.56 27.01
CA SER A 402 33.96 -13.64 26.04
C SER A 402 33.12 -13.38 24.79
N ILE A 403 33.66 -13.72 23.61
CA ILE A 403 32.89 -13.70 22.36
C ILE A 403 31.77 -14.72 22.47
N MET A 404 30.52 -14.25 22.51
CA MET A 404 29.36 -15.12 22.48
C MET A 404 29.26 -15.83 21.12
N PRO A 405 28.79 -17.09 21.08
CA PRO A 405 28.55 -17.78 19.83
C PRO A 405 27.56 -17.00 18.95
N ILE A 406 27.79 -17.00 17.63
CA ILE A 406 26.81 -16.50 16.66
C ILE A 406 25.49 -17.25 16.91
N GLY A 407 24.41 -16.50 17.10
CA GLY A 407 23.07 -17.02 17.34
C GLY A 407 22.53 -16.82 18.75
N THR A 408 23.36 -16.48 19.74
CA THR A 408 22.86 -16.40 21.13
C THR A 408 22.29 -15.02 21.47
N ALA A 409 22.81 -13.95 20.86
CA ALA A 409 22.46 -12.57 21.19
C ALA A 409 21.98 -11.76 19.97
N HIS A 410 21.26 -10.68 20.26
CA HIS A 410 20.93 -9.66 19.27
C HIS A 410 22.15 -8.77 19.02
N ILE A 411 22.72 -8.83 17.82
CA ILE A 411 24.00 -8.16 17.48
C ILE A 411 23.78 -6.69 17.08
N ASP A 412 22.57 -6.29 16.70
CA ASP A 412 22.30 -4.94 16.15
C ASP A 412 22.55 -3.81 17.18
N THR A 413 22.71 -4.13 18.46
CA THR A 413 22.99 -3.17 19.55
C THR A 413 24.43 -3.25 20.07
N SER A 414 25.38 -3.70 19.25
CA SER A 414 26.79 -3.94 19.61
C SER A 414 27.62 -2.68 19.88
N MET A 415 27.05 -1.48 19.74
CA MET A 415 27.71 -0.20 20.05
C MET A 415 26.93 0.52 21.16
N GLY A 416 26.46 -0.24 22.14
CA GLY A 416 25.60 0.22 23.22
C GLY A 416 24.25 0.74 22.71
N ILE A 417 23.97 2.01 22.98
CA ILE A 417 22.69 2.66 22.69
C ILE A 417 22.53 3.11 21.23
N PHE A 418 23.62 3.18 20.45
CA PHE A 418 23.59 3.68 19.09
C PHE A 418 23.50 2.53 18.10
N CYS A 419 22.43 2.49 17.30
CA CYS A 419 22.37 1.55 16.19
C CYS A 419 21.49 2.01 15.02
N MET A 420 21.74 1.40 13.87
CA MET A 420 20.95 1.59 12.67
C MET A 420 20.41 0.27 12.18
N SER A 421 19.17 -0.02 12.58
CA SER A 421 18.58 -1.31 12.26
C SER A 421 18.47 -1.55 10.76
N SER A 422 19.03 -2.67 10.32
CA SER A 422 18.90 -3.19 8.95
C SER A 422 17.44 -3.42 8.57
N PHE A 423 17.16 -3.68 7.29
CA PHE A 423 15.80 -4.04 6.90
C PHE A 423 15.29 -5.34 7.53
N VAL A 424 16.19 -6.31 7.78
CA VAL A 424 15.85 -7.57 8.45
C VAL A 424 15.51 -7.33 9.91
N THR A 425 16.37 -6.59 10.63
CA THR A 425 16.10 -6.20 12.02
C THR A 425 14.81 -5.40 12.12
N GLN A 426 14.59 -4.45 11.21
CA GLN A 426 13.36 -3.66 11.14
C GLN A 426 12.11 -4.54 10.97
N LEU A 427 12.17 -5.58 10.13
CA LEU A 427 11.07 -6.51 9.92
C LEU A 427 10.81 -7.41 11.14
N PHE A 428 11.89 -7.82 11.81
CA PHE A 428 11.82 -8.80 12.90
C PHE A 428 11.46 -8.18 14.25
N TRP A 429 11.77 -6.89 14.43
CA TRP A 429 11.60 -6.18 15.69
C TRP A 429 10.54 -5.08 15.56
N VAL A 430 10.60 -4.18 14.57
CA VAL A 430 9.80 -2.93 14.54
C VAL A 430 8.90 -2.77 13.30
N PHE A 431 8.37 -3.88 12.77
CA PHE A 431 7.61 -3.94 11.52
C PHE A 431 6.44 -2.94 11.43
N ASN A 432 5.77 -2.66 12.55
CA ASN A 432 4.60 -1.79 12.61
C ASN A 432 4.91 -0.33 12.24
N GLN A 433 6.15 0.11 12.47
CA GLN A 433 6.64 1.44 12.11
C GLN A 433 7.36 1.42 10.76
N SER A 434 8.19 0.40 10.54
CA SER A 434 9.08 0.31 9.38
C SER A 434 8.32 0.07 8.09
N LEU A 435 7.38 -0.88 8.07
CA LEU A 435 6.69 -1.25 6.83
C LEU A 435 5.85 -0.10 6.26
N PRO A 436 5.08 0.65 7.08
CA PRO A 436 4.43 1.87 6.60
C PRO A 436 5.41 2.91 6.05
N ALA A 437 6.56 3.10 6.70
CA ALA A 437 7.61 4.01 6.23
C ALA A 437 8.18 3.55 4.87
N TRP A 438 8.42 2.26 4.70
CA TRP A 438 8.90 1.66 3.44
C TRP A 438 7.98 1.98 2.27
N ILE A 439 6.66 1.86 2.47
CA ILE A 439 5.67 2.16 1.45
C ILE A 439 5.56 3.67 1.19
N ALA A 440 5.41 4.49 2.23
CA ALA A 440 5.23 5.93 2.10
C ALA A 440 6.43 6.60 1.40
N VAL A 441 7.65 6.23 1.79
CA VAL A 441 8.89 6.76 1.21
C VAL A 441 9.03 6.33 -0.25
N MET A 442 8.80 5.06 -0.57
CA MET A 442 8.90 4.59 -1.96
C MET A 442 7.82 5.19 -2.89
N LEU A 443 6.62 5.47 -2.37
CA LEU A 443 5.59 6.20 -3.12
C LEU A 443 5.98 7.67 -3.35
N TYR A 444 6.60 8.31 -2.35
CA TYR A 444 7.12 9.68 -2.45
C TYR A 444 8.29 9.81 -3.43
N LEU A 445 9.26 8.87 -3.39
CA LEU A 445 10.42 8.87 -4.28
C LEU A 445 10.03 8.74 -5.77
N GLN A 446 8.85 8.18 -6.06
CA GLN A 446 8.31 8.11 -7.42
C GLN A 446 7.66 9.41 -7.91
N GLN A 447 7.37 10.36 -7.00
CA GLN A 447 6.82 11.66 -7.39
C GLN A 447 7.91 12.52 -8.03
N LYS A 448 7.56 13.30 -9.05
CA LYS A 448 8.49 14.27 -9.66
C LYS A 448 8.37 15.67 -9.08
N ASP A 449 7.18 16.02 -8.60
CA ASP A 449 6.83 17.32 -8.01
C ASP A 449 6.63 17.23 -6.49
N TYR A 450 6.34 18.37 -5.85
CA TYR A 450 6.10 18.48 -4.40
C TYR A 450 4.61 18.54 -4.03
N LYS A 451 3.71 18.34 -4.99
CA LYS A 451 2.25 18.52 -4.83
C LYS A 451 1.54 17.41 -4.05
N THR A 452 2.29 16.49 -3.47
CA THR A 452 1.78 15.32 -2.71
C THR A 452 2.67 14.94 -1.52
N CYS A 453 3.74 15.70 -1.25
CA CYS A 453 4.68 15.33 -0.19
C CYS A 453 4.06 15.39 1.21
N GLY A 454 3.24 16.40 1.50
CA GLY A 454 2.50 16.52 2.76
C GLY A 454 1.50 15.39 2.94
N TYR A 455 0.88 14.92 1.84
CA TYR A 455 0.01 13.75 1.88
C TYR A 455 0.75 12.48 2.30
N PHE A 456 1.88 12.15 1.64
CA PHE A 456 2.64 10.94 1.99
C PHE A 456 3.24 11.02 3.39
N PHE A 457 3.68 12.21 3.81
CA PHE A 457 4.10 12.47 5.19
C PHE A 457 2.96 12.16 6.18
N ALA A 458 1.76 12.68 5.93
CA ALA A 458 0.60 12.48 6.78
C ALA A 458 0.22 11.00 6.93
N LEU A 459 0.34 10.21 5.85
CA LEU A 459 0.04 8.76 5.89
C LEU A 459 0.96 7.96 6.81
N LEU A 460 2.14 8.48 7.16
CA LEU A 460 3.07 7.78 8.06
C LEU A 460 2.78 8.05 9.54
N VAL A 461 2.21 9.22 9.85
CA VAL A 461 2.00 9.72 11.22
C VAL A 461 1.36 8.68 12.14
N PRO A 462 0.25 8.00 11.76
CA PRO A 462 -0.46 7.13 12.70
C PRO A 462 0.26 5.82 12.99
N PHE A 463 1.28 5.48 12.18
CA PHE A 463 2.03 4.23 12.27
C PHE A 463 3.35 4.36 13.01
N GLY A 464 3.95 5.55 13.07
CA GLY A 464 5.22 5.74 13.76
C GLY A 464 5.69 7.21 13.78
N PRO A 465 5.72 7.87 14.96
CA PRO A 465 6.20 9.25 15.07
C PRO A 465 7.71 9.39 14.87
N PHE A 466 8.51 8.34 15.08
CA PHE A 466 9.95 8.41 14.86
C PHE A 466 10.35 8.35 13.38
N PRO A 467 9.89 7.38 12.56
CA PRO A 467 10.14 7.42 11.11
C PRO A 467 9.62 8.69 10.44
N MET A 468 8.57 9.31 10.98
CA MET A 468 8.06 10.59 10.51
C MET A 468 9.14 11.69 10.52
N ILE A 469 10.03 11.72 11.52
CA ILE A 469 11.09 12.74 11.66
C ILE A 469 12.11 12.61 10.53
N GLY A 470 12.60 11.39 10.24
CA GLY A 470 13.51 11.19 9.11
C GLY A 470 12.84 11.45 7.76
N PHE A 471 11.54 11.19 7.66
CA PHE A 471 10.82 11.45 6.42
C PHE A 471 10.61 12.95 6.21
N LEU A 472 10.33 13.69 7.29
CA LEU A 472 10.28 15.15 7.29
C LEU A 472 11.63 15.73 6.86
N TYR A 473 12.74 15.22 7.40
CA TYR A 473 14.09 15.63 7.02
C TYR A 473 14.34 15.41 5.52
N LEU A 474 14.00 14.22 4.99
CA LEU A 474 14.12 13.92 3.56
C LEU A 474 13.29 14.90 2.70
N ILE A 475 12.04 15.14 3.09
CA ILE A 475 11.14 16.06 2.37
C ILE A 475 11.70 17.49 2.43
N PHE A 476 12.17 17.92 3.60
CA PHE A 476 12.76 19.23 3.82
C PHE A 476 13.97 19.44 2.92
N CYS A 477 14.96 18.54 2.95
CA CYS A 477 16.13 18.63 2.08
C CYS A 477 15.75 18.68 0.59
N ASN A 478 14.77 17.89 0.16
CA ASN A 478 14.30 17.90 -1.23
C ASN A 478 13.57 19.20 -1.60
N ILE A 479 12.87 19.87 -0.67
CA ILE A 479 12.24 21.17 -0.92
C ILE A 479 13.32 22.25 -1.04
N ILE A 480 14.25 22.31 -0.08
CA ILE A 480 15.30 23.32 -0.02
C ILE A 480 16.27 23.18 -1.20
N PHE A 481 16.82 21.97 -1.42
CA PHE A 481 17.90 21.74 -2.37
C PHE A 481 17.46 21.09 -3.70
N GLY A 482 16.17 20.76 -3.83
CA GLY A 482 15.63 20.03 -4.97
C GLY A 482 15.79 18.51 -4.80
N LYS A 483 15.00 17.70 -5.52
CA LYS A 483 15.08 16.22 -5.43
C LYS A 483 16.43 15.63 -5.85
N ASP A 484 17.19 16.34 -6.66
CA ASP A 484 18.56 16.00 -7.05
C ASP A 484 19.62 16.70 -6.18
N LEU A 485 19.19 17.52 -5.22
CA LEU A 485 20.01 18.32 -4.32
C LEU A 485 20.93 19.34 -5.05
N ASN A 486 20.63 19.71 -6.29
CA ASN A 486 21.49 20.58 -7.11
C ASN A 486 21.07 22.04 -7.19
N SER A 487 19.98 22.43 -6.54
CA SER A 487 19.44 23.78 -6.73
C SER A 487 18.86 24.32 -5.44
N LEU A 488 19.27 25.54 -5.08
CA LEU A 488 18.73 26.25 -3.93
C LEU A 488 17.22 26.51 -4.07
N ILE A 489 16.62 26.90 -2.95
CA ILE A 489 15.18 27.03 -2.82
C ILE A 489 14.61 28.02 -3.84
N ASN A 490 13.45 27.69 -4.40
CA ASN A 490 12.75 28.52 -5.38
C ASN A 490 11.29 28.68 -4.96
N PHE A 491 10.75 29.90 -5.07
CA PHE A 491 9.34 30.23 -4.79
C PHE A 491 8.33 29.32 -5.52
N LYS A 492 8.67 28.83 -6.72
CA LYS A 492 7.85 27.85 -7.45
C LYS A 492 7.60 26.56 -6.64
N ARG A 493 8.60 26.10 -5.86
CA ARG A 493 8.47 24.89 -5.03
C ARG A 493 7.50 25.11 -3.88
N PHE A 494 7.53 26.29 -3.24
CA PHE A 494 6.52 26.64 -2.22
C PHE A 494 5.11 26.63 -2.78
N LYS A 495 4.90 27.19 -3.98
CA LYS A 495 3.59 27.11 -4.66
C LYS A 495 3.15 25.67 -4.91
N GLU A 496 4.07 24.76 -5.20
CA GLU A 496 3.74 23.33 -5.36
C GLU A 496 3.32 22.65 -4.05
N LEU A 497 3.70 23.19 -2.88
CA LEU A 497 3.24 22.66 -1.59
C LEU A 497 1.77 23.00 -1.31
N LEU A 498 1.30 24.15 -1.81
CA LEU A 498 -0.05 24.67 -1.61
C LEU A 498 -1.07 23.95 -2.51
N THR A 499 -1.35 22.69 -2.18
CA THR A 499 -2.31 21.86 -2.92
C THR A 499 -3.25 21.13 -1.97
N ILE A 500 -4.48 20.85 -2.45
CA ILE A 500 -5.51 20.13 -1.69
C ILE A 500 -4.97 18.82 -1.10
N PRO A 501 -4.24 17.95 -1.84
CA PRO A 501 -3.70 16.72 -1.25
C PRO A 501 -2.81 16.94 -0.04
N ASN A 502 -1.89 17.92 -0.09
CA ASN A 502 -1.00 18.23 1.02
C ASN A 502 -1.77 18.78 2.22
N PHE A 503 -2.64 19.77 1.98
CA PHE A 503 -3.40 20.43 3.04
C PHE A 503 -4.38 19.46 3.72
N PHE A 504 -5.21 18.77 2.94
CA PHE A 504 -6.19 17.81 3.47
C PHE A 504 -5.53 16.59 4.09
N GLY A 505 -4.43 16.09 3.50
CA GLY A 505 -3.64 15.00 4.08
C GLY A 505 -3.15 15.36 5.49
N CYS A 506 -2.41 16.47 5.64
CA CYS A 506 -1.86 16.88 6.93
C CYS A 506 -2.93 17.18 7.98
N ILE A 507 -4.01 17.88 7.61
CA ILE A 507 -5.09 18.20 8.56
C ILE A 507 -5.80 16.93 9.04
N SER A 508 -6.02 15.95 8.16
CA SER A 508 -6.77 14.74 8.49
C SER A 508 -6.18 13.92 9.64
N VAL A 509 -4.86 13.98 9.85
CA VAL A 509 -4.14 13.21 10.88
C VAL A 509 -3.80 14.03 12.13
N LEU A 510 -4.12 15.33 12.15
CA LEU A 510 -3.76 16.23 13.24
C LEU A 510 -4.30 15.78 14.62
N PRO A 511 -5.54 15.28 14.77
CA PRO A 511 -6.01 14.75 16.05
C PRO A 511 -5.21 13.55 16.56
N ILE A 512 -4.67 12.73 15.65
CA ILE A 512 -3.84 11.57 16.00
C ILE A 512 -2.49 12.04 16.55
N VAL A 513 -1.90 13.08 15.95
CA VAL A 513 -0.68 13.73 16.47
C VAL A 513 -0.91 14.20 17.90
N PHE A 514 -2.00 14.95 18.14
CA PHE A 514 -2.34 15.43 19.48
C PHE A 514 -2.51 14.28 20.48
N MET A 515 -3.16 13.18 20.08
CA MET A 515 -3.29 12.01 20.94
C MET A 515 -1.92 11.47 21.37
N TYR A 516 -0.98 11.30 20.43
CA TYR A 516 0.37 10.79 20.75
C TYR A 516 1.21 11.76 21.60
N THR A 517 0.94 13.06 21.57
CA THR A 517 1.63 14.02 22.45
C THR A 517 1.25 13.91 23.92
N LEU A 518 0.22 13.13 24.26
CA LEU A 518 -0.22 12.91 25.64
C LEU A 518 0.66 11.89 26.39
N ASN A 519 1.57 11.21 25.70
CA ASN A 519 2.53 10.32 26.35
C ASN A 519 3.65 11.11 27.02
N GLU A 520 3.95 10.77 28.27
CA GLU A 520 5.04 11.34 29.04
C GLU A 520 6.29 10.46 28.90
N SER A 521 7.08 10.74 27.85
CA SER A 521 8.38 10.07 27.63
C SER A 521 9.53 11.02 27.97
N LYS A 522 10.54 10.50 28.70
CA LYS A 522 11.79 11.23 28.99
C LYS A 522 12.51 11.63 27.70
N LYS A 523 13.14 12.81 27.67
CA LYS A 523 13.81 13.33 26.47
C LYS A 523 15.16 13.90 26.86
N GLY A 524 16.15 13.78 25.99
CA GLY A 524 17.47 14.35 26.25
C GLY A 524 18.49 14.04 25.16
N ILE A 525 19.74 14.36 25.48
CA ILE A 525 20.92 14.10 24.65
C ILE A 525 21.78 13.07 25.38
N TRP A 526 22.16 12.00 24.69
CA TRP A 526 22.89 10.89 25.30
C TRP A 526 24.22 11.32 25.94
N PHE A 527 25.00 12.19 25.29
CA PHE A 527 26.25 12.68 25.88
C PHE A 527 26.06 13.47 27.17
N VAL A 528 24.97 14.24 27.29
CA VAL A 528 24.68 14.98 28.53
C VAL A 528 24.34 14.01 29.65
N THR A 529 23.50 13.02 29.37
CA THR A 529 23.14 11.97 30.34
C THR A 529 24.35 11.10 30.72
N ALA A 530 25.19 10.73 29.75
CA ALA A 530 26.41 9.99 29.99
C ALA A 530 27.41 10.77 30.86
N TYR A 531 27.57 12.08 30.63
CA TYR A 531 28.38 12.95 31.48
C TYR A 531 27.87 12.99 32.92
N GLN A 532 26.55 13.17 33.10
CA GLN A 532 25.92 13.18 34.43
C GLN A 532 26.09 11.85 35.17
N ASN A 533 26.15 10.74 34.44
CA ASN A 533 26.32 9.40 35.00
C ASN A 533 27.79 8.95 35.10
N GLY A 534 28.76 9.79 34.70
CA GLY A 534 30.18 9.43 34.72
C GLY A 534 30.63 8.45 33.62
N ASP A 535 29.82 8.23 32.58
CA ASP A 535 30.05 7.24 31.49
C ASP A 535 30.33 7.90 30.11
N LEU A 536 30.80 9.15 30.12
CA LEU A 536 30.98 9.93 28.89
C LEU A 536 32.00 9.29 27.94
N ALA A 537 33.12 8.77 28.45
CA ALA A 537 34.20 8.22 27.63
C ALA A 537 33.73 7.00 26.82
N ASN A 538 33.06 6.03 27.46
CA ASN A 538 32.52 4.84 26.79
C ASN A 538 31.44 5.22 25.78
N THR A 539 30.56 6.16 26.13
CA THR A 539 29.52 6.65 25.21
C THR A 539 30.12 7.30 23.96
N ILE A 540 31.22 8.06 24.08
CA ILE A 540 31.93 8.65 22.94
C ILE A 540 32.56 7.55 22.07
N ILE A 541 33.24 6.58 22.69
CA ILE A 541 33.86 5.45 21.96
C ILE A 541 32.79 4.69 21.17
N ASN A 542 31.68 4.34 21.82
CA ASN A 542 30.55 3.66 21.19
C ASN A 542 29.96 4.46 20.03
N TYR A 543 29.81 5.78 20.19
CA TYR A 543 29.33 6.65 19.11
C TYR A 543 30.31 6.71 17.92
N VAL A 544 31.62 6.79 18.16
CA VAL A 544 32.63 6.80 17.09
C VAL A 544 32.63 5.46 16.34
N LEU A 545 32.57 4.34 17.05
CA LEU A 545 32.45 3.01 16.45
C LEU A 545 31.17 2.89 15.62
N PHE A 546 30.04 3.36 16.15
CA PHE A 546 28.77 3.44 15.44
C PHE A 546 28.92 4.22 14.13
N VAL A 547 29.44 5.44 14.15
CA VAL A 547 29.62 6.27 12.93
C VAL A 547 30.44 5.53 11.88
N ILE A 548 31.57 4.95 12.29
CA ILE A 548 32.49 4.27 11.37
C ILE A 548 31.83 3.03 10.77
N LEU A 549 31.33 2.13 11.62
CA LEU A 549 30.95 0.77 11.25
C LEU A 549 29.52 0.67 10.69
N GLU A 550 28.62 1.56 11.06
CA GLU A 550 27.21 1.47 10.64
C GLU A 550 26.94 2.16 9.30
N PHE A 551 27.53 3.34 9.08
CA PHE A 551 27.26 4.08 7.84
C PHE A 551 28.48 4.67 7.12
N LEU A 552 29.55 5.09 7.81
CA LEU A 552 30.69 5.70 7.13
C LEU A 552 31.44 4.73 6.22
N VAL A 553 31.42 3.42 6.50
CA VAL A 553 31.90 2.37 5.58
C VAL A 553 31.32 2.49 4.16
N TYR A 554 30.10 3.00 4.03
CA TYR A 554 29.45 3.20 2.73
C TYR A 554 29.93 4.47 1.98
N ILE A 555 30.88 5.24 2.52
CA ILE A 555 31.48 6.39 1.84
C ILE A 555 32.07 6.01 0.47
N VAL A 556 32.43 4.73 0.28
CA VAL A 556 32.95 4.18 -0.97
C VAL A 556 32.02 4.39 -2.16
N ILE A 557 30.70 4.53 -1.94
CA ILE A 557 29.73 4.72 -3.03
C ILE A 557 29.67 6.17 -3.52
N ILE A 558 30.35 7.11 -2.84
CA ILE A 558 30.33 8.52 -3.18
C ILE A 558 30.98 8.75 -4.56
N ASN A 559 30.23 9.45 -5.41
CA ASN A 559 30.68 9.92 -6.71
C ASN A 559 30.04 11.29 -7.03
N LYS A 560 30.48 11.91 -8.12
CA LYS A 560 29.99 13.24 -8.55
C LYS A 560 28.47 13.34 -8.70
N LYS A 561 27.76 12.22 -8.92
CA LYS A 561 26.31 12.20 -9.16
C LYS A 561 25.48 12.01 -7.89
N ASN A 562 26.02 11.36 -6.85
CA ASN A 562 25.26 10.97 -5.65
C ASN A 562 25.80 11.55 -4.33
N TYR A 563 26.97 12.21 -4.32
CA TYR A 563 27.63 12.64 -3.07
C TYR A 563 26.70 13.43 -2.13
N LYS A 564 25.87 14.35 -2.67
CA LYS A 564 24.92 15.13 -1.88
C LYS A 564 23.87 14.27 -1.20
N GLN A 565 23.38 13.24 -1.88
CA GLN A 565 22.38 12.32 -1.33
C GLN A 565 22.98 11.44 -0.23
N VAL A 566 24.23 10.98 -0.40
CA VAL A 566 24.96 10.23 0.63
C VAL A 566 25.24 11.12 1.85
N ILE A 567 25.75 12.34 1.64
CA ILE A 567 26.02 13.29 2.74
C ILE A 567 24.73 13.65 3.50
N MET A 568 23.62 13.89 2.80
CA MET A 568 22.32 14.11 3.43
C MET A 568 21.93 12.93 4.34
N CYS A 569 22.14 11.69 3.90
CA CYS A 569 21.88 10.52 4.75
C CYS A 569 22.83 10.49 5.96
N PHE A 570 24.14 10.65 5.74
CA PHE A 570 25.15 10.58 6.80
C PHE A 570 24.99 11.67 7.86
N LEU A 571 24.65 12.90 7.48
CA LEU A 571 24.39 13.98 8.43
C LEU A 571 23.25 13.62 9.38
N PHE A 572 22.15 13.07 8.85
CA PHE A 572 21.04 12.65 9.68
C PHE A 572 21.38 11.43 10.55
N PHE A 573 22.12 10.47 10.00
CA PHE A 573 22.58 9.28 10.73
C PHE A 573 23.54 9.62 11.87
N ALA A 574 24.36 10.66 11.73
CA ALA A 574 25.21 11.16 12.81
C ALA A 574 24.39 11.90 13.88
N ILE A 575 23.46 12.78 13.47
CA ILE A 575 22.79 13.70 14.40
C ILE A 575 21.63 13.02 15.16
N ALA A 576 20.75 12.29 14.46
CA ALA A 576 19.52 11.80 15.07
C ALA A 576 19.74 10.85 16.26
N PRO A 577 20.70 9.90 16.21
CA PRO A 577 20.98 9.00 17.32
C PRO A 577 21.55 9.65 18.58
N LEU A 578 21.99 10.91 18.54
CA LEU A 578 22.44 11.63 19.73
C LEU A 578 21.31 11.98 20.69
N PHE A 579 20.06 11.95 20.21
CA PHE A 579 18.87 12.32 20.98
C PHE A 579 18.05 11.08 21.34
N TYR A 580 17.40 11.12 22.52
CA TYR A 580 16.47 10.09 22.95
C TYR A 580 15.09 10.66 23.29
N ILE A 581 14.06 9.85 23.06
CA ILE A 581 12.68 10.07 23.54
C ILE A 581 12.17 8.71 24.02
N GLY A 582 11.94 8.57 25.33
CA GLY A 582 11.63 7.31 26.01
C GLY A 582 12.86 6.40 26.14
N GLY A 583 13.58 6.20 25.04
CA GLY A 583 14.84 5.45 24.96
C GLY A 583 15.53 5.68 23.60
N ALA A 584 16.35 4.70 23.19
CA ALA A 584 17.13 4.77 21.93
C ALA A 584 16.28 4.70 20.64
N ASP A 585 14.96 4.47 20.76
CA ASP A 585 14.07 4.32 19.60
C ASP A 585 14.07 5.52 18.65
N LEU A 586 14.22 6.75 19.15
CA LEU A 586 14.28 7.92 18.27
C LEU A 586 15.43 7.79 17.27
N GLY A 587 16.64 7.54 17.77
CA GLY A 587 17.84 7.40 16.95
C GLY A 587 17.70 6.29 15.92
N ASN A 588 17.21 5.14 16.34
CA ASN A 588 17.22 3.96 15.50
C ASN A 588 16.06 3.95 14.49
N ARG A 589 14.90 4.55 14.81
CA ARG A 589 13.65 4.42 14.02
C ARG A 589 13.46 5.64 13.12
N SER A 590 14.01 6.79 13.49
CA SER A 590 14.00 7.97 12.62
C SER A 590 14.87 7.82 11.37
N THR A 591 15.86 6.92 11.36
CA THR A 591 16.75 6.70 10.21
C THR A 591 16.12 5.89 9.08
N ILE A 592 15.03 5.18 9.34
CA ILE A 592 14.36 4.25 8.39
C ILE A 592 14.13 4.87 6.99
N PRO A 593 13.60 6.11 6.85
CA PRO A 593 13.38 6.71 5.53
C PRO A 593 14.65 6.92 4.70
N LEU A 594 15.75 7.28 5.36
CA LEU A 594 17.03 7.52 4.69
C LEU A 594 17.81 6.24 4.43
N LEU A 595 17.60 5.19 5.23
CA LEU A 595 18.08 3.84 4.93
C LEU A 595 17.51 3.33 3.59
N ILE A 596 16.25 3.66 3.26
CA ILE A 596 15.66 3.36 1.94
C ILE A 596 16.39 4.11 0.82
N VAL A 597 16.74 5.38 1.05
CA VAL A 597 17.49 6.19 0.07
C VAL A 597 18.88 5.58 -0.15
N MET A 598 19.60 5.23 0.92
CA MET A 598 20.90 4.57 0.86
C MET A 598 20.83 3.22 0.13
N TYR A 599 19.82 2.40 0.43
CA TYR A 599 19.57 1.15 -0.27
C TYR A 599 19.40 1.33 -1.78
N ILE A 600 18.61 2.33 -2.20
CA ILE A 600 18.45 2.66 -3.62
C ILE A 600 19.77 3.12 -4.25
N LEU A 601 20.60 3.89 -3.52
CA LEU A 601 21.92 4.31 -3.99
C LEU A 601 22.87 3.13 -4.20
N ILE A 602 22.90 2.20 -3.25
CA ILE A 602 23.70 0.96 -3.34
C ILE A 602 23.23 0.10 -4.51
N ILE A 603 21.91 -0.05 -4.70
CA ILE A 603 21.36 -0.77 -5.87
C ILE A 603 21.80 -0.10 -7.18
N LYS A 604 21.73 1.23 -7.27
CA LYS A 604 22.14 1.98 -8.47
C LYS A 604 23.61 1.76 -8.80
N GLU A 605 24.48 1.80 -7.79
CA GLU A 605 25.92 1.56 -7.96
C GLU A 605 26.18 0.13 -8.44
N LEU A 606 25.62 -0.87 -7.78
CA LEU A 606 25.82 -2.28 -8.14
C LEU A 606 25.08 -2.71 -9.40
N ASN A 607 24.12 -1.93 -9.92
CA ASN A 607 23.39 -2.30 -11.14
C ASN A 607 24.21 -2.18 -12.43
N ASN A 608 25.21 -1.30 -12.44
CA ASN A 608 26.02 -0.97 -13.61
C ASN A 608 27.48 -1.35 -13.34
N ILE A 609 27.74 -2.66 -13.23
CA ILE A 609 29.10 -3.15 -12.98
C ILE A 609 30.00 -2.74 -14.15
N ASN A 610 30.96 -1.86 -13.89
CA ASN A 610 31.78 -1.26 -14.93
C ASN A 610 33.16 -1.90 -14.95
N LYS A 611 33.26 -3.07 -15.58
CA LYS A 611 34.53 -3.83 -15.70
C LYS A 611 35.63 -3.06 -16.45
N ASN A 612 35.25 -2.13 -17.34
CA ASN A 612 36.19 -1.39 -18.18
C ASN A 612 36.88 -0.26 -17.40
N ASN A 613 36.27 0.25 -16.32
CA ASN A 613 36.87 1.24 -15.45
C ASN A 613 37.38 0.58 -14.16
N LYS A 614 38.71 0.36 -14.07
CA LYS A 614 39.37 -0.30 -12.94
C LYS A 614 38.98 0.30 -11.58
N ARG A 615 38.86 1.63 -11.48
CA ARG A 615 38.50 2.32 -10.23
C ARG A 615 37.07 2.00 -9.80
N ASN A 616 36.11 2.13 -10.71
CA ASN A 616 34.69 1.83 -10.39
C ASN A 616 34.51 0.34 -10.06
N TYR A 617 35.20 -0.54 -10.77
CA TYR A 617 35.15 -1.97 -10.49
C TYR A 617 35.72 -2.31 -9.10
N LEU A 618 36.81 -1.65 -8.69
CA LEU A 618 37.37 -1.81 -7.35
C LEU A 618 36.39 -1.33 -6.26
N ILE A 619 35.78 -0.15 -6.43
CA ILE A 619 34.75 0.38 -5.52
C ILE A 619 33.61 -0.63 -5.36
N GLN A 620 33.12 -1.20 -6.47
CA GLN A 620 32.04 -2.18 -6.47
C GLN A 620 32.44 -3.48 -5.75
N LYS A 621 33.69 -3.94 -5.88
CA LYS A 621 34.21 -5.08 -5.11
C LYS A 621 34.27 -4.81 -3.61
N VAL A 622 34.79 -3.63 -3.22
CA VAL A 622 34.84 -3.21 -1.81
C VAL A 622 33.44 -3.12 -1.23
N LEU A 623 32.49 -2.55 -1.97
CA LEU A 623 31.09 -2.48 -1.55
C LEU A 623 30.47 -3.88 -1.37
N ILE A 624 30.74 -4.83 -2.26
CA ILE A 624 30.29 -6.21 -2.11
C ILE A 624 30.90 -6.85 -0.86
N PHE A 625 32.19 -6.61 -0.59
CA PHE A 625 32.86 -7.12 0.61
C PHE A 625 32.25 -6.56 1.90
N ILE A 626 31.97 -5.25 1.95
CA ILE A 626 31.25 -4.61 3.07
C ILE A 626 29.88 -5.26 3.28
N LEU A 627 29.10 -5.46 2.21
CA LEU A 627 27.79 -6.10 2.29
C LEU A 627 27.87 -7.55 2.78
N ILE A 628 28.91 -8.30 2.39
CA ILE A 628 29.11 -9.68 2.89
C ILE A 628 29.33 -9.67 4.40
N ILE A 629 30.17 -8.78 4.92
CA ILE A 629 30.41 -8.68 6.36
C ILE A 629 29.14 -8.22 7.09
N ALA A 630 28.46 -7.18 6.59
CA ALA A 630 27.21 -6.68 7.16
C ALA A 630 26.11 -7.76 7.20
N SER A 631 26.10 -8.68 6.23
CA SER A 631 25.09 -9.74 6.15
C SER A 631 25.14 -10.71 7.34
N PHE A 632 26.28 -10.86 8.04
CA PHE A 632 26.37 -11.74 9.20
C PHE A 632 25.40 -11.34 10.32
N THR A 633 25.21 -10.04 10.56
CA THR A 633 24.23 -9.52 11.53
C THR A 633 22.81 -9.99 11.18
N ASN A 634 22.45 -9.96 9.90
CA ASN A 634 21.12 -10.34 9.42
C ASN A 634 20.94 -11.87 9.38
N CYS A 635 21.99 -12.61 9.01
CA CYS A 635 22.01 -14.06 9.07
C CYS A 635 21.89 -14.57 10.52
N ASN A 636 22.45 -13.85 11.49
CA ASN A 636 22.28 -14.15 12.92
C ASN A 636 20.80 -14.08 13.34
N GLU A 637 20.04 -13.09 12.85
CA GLU A 637 18.59 -13.02 13.12
C GLU A 637 17.82 -14.20 12.51
N PHE A 638 18.21 -14.66 11.33
CA PHE A 638 17.62 -15.87 10.73
C PHE A 638 17.94 -17.12 11.52
N TYR A 639 19.20 -17.28 11.94
CA TYR A 639 19.63 -18.40 12.75
C TYR A 639 18.86 -18.44 14.08
N ARG A 640 18.78 -17.31 14.79
CA ARG A 640 18.00 -17.15 16.03
C ARG A 640 16.56 -17.60 15.86
N SER A 641 15.90 -17.10 14.83
CA SER A 641 14.50 -17.46 14.55
C SER A 641 14.33 -18.97 14.38
N VAL A 642 15.19 -19.63 13.61
CA VAL A 642 15.13 -21.09 13.39
C VAL A 642 15.46 -21.87 14.66
N GLU A 643 16.55 -21.52 15.34
CA GLU A 643 17.04 -22.22 16.53
C GLU A 643 16.01 -22.15 17.67
N TYR A 644 15.53 -20.95 18.02
CA TYR A 644 14.54 -20.82 19.09
C TYR A 644 13.20 -21.47 18.73
N THR A 645 12.79 -21.45 17.46
CA THR A 645 11.59 -22.19 17.00
C THR A 645 11.75 -23.69 17.23
N TYR A 646 12.93 -24.23 16.90
CA TYR A 646 13.23 -25.65 17.12
C TYR A 646 13.28 -25.99 18.61
N LEU A 647 13.95 -25.18 19.44
CA LEU A 647 14.02 -25.37 20.89
C LEU A 647 12.64 -25.31 21.54
N ASN A 648 11.79 -24.37 21.12
CA ASN A 648 10.41 -24.29 21.60
C ASN A 648 9.62 -25.53 21.23
N HIS A 649 9.71 -25.99 19.98
CA HIS A 649 9.05 -27.21 19.56
C HIS A 649 9.49 -28.43 20.37
N LYS A 650 10.81 -28.59 20.57
CA LYS A 650 11.40 -29.67 21.36
C LYS A 650 10.93 -29.66 22.82
N ASN A 651 10.77 -28.48 23.41
CA ASN A 651 10.38 -28.31 24.81
C ASN A 651 8.86 -28.13 25.03
N GLY A 652 8.05 -28.15 23.96
CA GLY A 652 6.60 -27.91 24.03
C GLY A 652 6.21 -26.46 24.36
N TYR A 653 7.11 -25.49 24.13
CA TYR A 653 6.87 -24.07 24.35
C TYR A 653 6.17 -23.41 23.15
N SER A 654 5.44 -22.33 23.45
CA SER A 654 4.80 -21.51 22.43
C SER A 654 5.81 -20.62 21.72
N ASN A 655 5.64 -20.44 20.41
CA ASN A 655 6.39 -19.44 19.63
C ASN A 655 5.89 -18.00 19.82
N PHE A 656 4.79 -17.81 20.57
CA PHE A 656 4.31 -16.48 20.92
C PHE A 656 5.08 -15.91 22.11
N SER A 657 5.63 -14.72 21.93
CA SER A 657 6.19 -13.93 23.01
C SER A 657 5.08 -13.09 23.63
N ASP A 658 4.56 -13.51 24.78
CA ASP A 658 3.29 -13.00 25.33
C ASP A 658 3.27 -12.77 26.86
N SER A 659 4.42 -12.51 27.49
CA SER A 659 4.53 -12.28 28.94
C SER A 659 3.69 -11.09 29.44
N TYR A 660 3.49 -10.05 28.62
CA TYR A 660 2.74 -8.87 29.04
C TYR A 660 1.24 -9.15 29.12
N GLN A 661 0.70 -9.94 28.18
CA GLN A 661 -0.70 -10.31 28.01
C GLN A 661 -1.68 -9.15 27.76
N THR A 662 -1.67 -8.12 28.62
CA THR A 662 -2.56 -6.95 28.60
C THR A 662 -1.92 -5.80 29.37
N PHE A 663 -2.27 -4.56 29.01
CA PHE A 663 -1.92 -3.37 29.77
C PHE A 663 -2.93 -3.01 30.86
N GLU A 664 -4.02 -3.76 31.02
CA GLU A 664 -5.00 -3.53 32.10
C GLU A 664 -4.44 -3.89 33.49
N LYS A 665 -3.56 -4.90 33.55
CA LYS A 665 -2.92 -5.38 34.79
C LYS A 665 -1.44 -5.58 34.54
N PHE A 666 -0.64 -4.59 34.93
CA PHE A 666 0.79 -4.54 34.64
C PHE A 666 1.68 -4.64 35.89
N LYS A 667 1.10 -4.62 37.11
CA LYS A 667 1.86 -4.84 38.34
C LYS A 667 2.67 -6.13 38.28
N GLY A 668 3.97 -6.04 38.56
CA GLY A 668 4.88 -7.20 38.62
C GLY A 668 5.27 -7.77 37.25
N LYS A 669 4.87 -7.11 36.16
CA LYS A 669 5.31 -7.45 34.80
C LYS A 669 6.40 -6.48 34.36
N GLU A 670 7.28 -6.95 33.48
CA GLU A 670 8.34 -6.13 32.88
C GLU A 670 7.80 -4.89 32.15
N CYS A 671 6.57 -4.96 31.61
CA CYS A 671 5.91 -3.83 30.96
C CYS A 671 5.70 -2.61 31.87
N ASP A 672 5.73 -2.80 33.20
CA ASP A 672 5.59 -1.72 34.17
C ASP A 672 6.64 -0.61 34.00
N LEU A 673 7.86 -0.98 33.57
CA LEU A 673 8.97 -0.05 33.33
C LEU A 673 8.70 0.89 32.17
N PHE A 674 7.86 0.47 31.21
CA PHE A 674 7.63 1.16 29.95
C PHE A 674 6.15 1.51 29.73
N ILE A 675 5.30 1.35 30.76
CA ILE A 675 3.84 1.43 30.62
C ILE A 675 3.37 2.82 30.14
N THR A 676 4.09 3.88 30.48
CA THR A 676 3.79 5.26 30.05
C THR A 676 4.03 5.49 28.55
N ASN A 677 4.73 4.57 27.87
CA ASN A 677 4.85 4.61 26.41
C ASN A 677 3.60 4.08 25.71
N PHE A 678 2.77 3.28 26.39
CA PHE A 678 1.61 2.59 25.81
C PHE A 678 0.28 3.11 26.33
N VAL A 679 0.24 3.64 27.55
CA VAL A 679 -0.98 4.04 28.26
C VAL A 679 -0.88 5.49 28.69
N ALA A 680 -1.94 6.25 28.44
CA ALA A 680 -2.08 7.63 28.89
C ALA A 680 -3.24 7.77 29.88
N LYS A 681 -3.08 8.69 30.83
CA LYS A 681 -4.10 9.02 31.83
C LYS A 681 -5.33 9.63 31.14
N ASN A 682 -6.51 9.14 31.51
CA ASN A 682 -7.77 9.73 31.04
C ASN A 682 -8.13 10.94 31.92
N ASP A 683 -7.41 12.04 31.72
CA ASP A 683 -7.63 13.26 32.48
C ASP A 683 -8.96 13.93 32.07
N LYS A 684 -9.92 13.94 33.00
CA LYS A 684 -11.22 14.60 32.81
C LYS A 684 -11.09 16.12 32.74
N GLN A 685 -10.01 16.72 33.25
CA GLN A 685 -9.77 18.16 33.20
C GLN A 685 -9.19 18.61 31.86
N ASN A 686 -8.57 17.70 31.09
CA ASN A 686 -8.04 17.99 29.78
C ASN A 686 -9.17 18.20 28.76
N LYS A 687 -9.62 19.45 28.61
CA LYS A 687 -10.71 19.84 27.70
C LYS A 687 -10.45 19.44 26.24
N VAL A 688 -9.20 19.44 25.79
CA VAL A 688 -8.83 19.03 24.42
C VAL A 688 -9.05 17.53 24.24
N LEU A 689 -8.59 16.72 25.20
CA LEU A 689 -8.82 15.27 25.22
C LEU A 689 -10.32 14.94 25.17
N GLN A 690 -11.09 15.59 26.05
CA GLN A 690 -12.55 15.40 26.13
C GLN A 690 -13.27 15.94 24.89
N PHE A 691 -12.70 16.90 24.17
CA PHE A 691 -13.25 17.40 22.91
C PHE A 691 -13.03 16.41 21.75
N LEU A 692 -11.84 15.78 21.70
CA LEU A 692 -11.38 14.93 20.61
C LEU A 692 -11.91 13.49 20.70
N LEU A 693 -11.66 12.81 21.82
CA LEU A 693 -11.90 11.38 21.96
C LEU A 693 -13.37 11.06 22.18
N ARG A 694 -13.79 9.91 21.65
CA ARG A 694 -15.09 9.28 21.95
C ARG A 694 -15.07 8.65 23.33
#